data_AF-A0A9E4JI64-F1
#
_entry.id   AF-A0A9E4JI64-F1
#
_cell.length_a   1.000
_cell.length_b   1.000
_cell.length_c   1.000
_cell.angle_alpha   90.00
_cell.angle_beta   90.00
_cell.angle_gamma   90.00
#
_symmetry.space_group_name_H-M   'P 1'
#
loop_
_entity.id
_entity.type
_entity.pdbx_description
1 polymer ?
#
loop_
_entity_poly.entity_id
_entity_poly.type
_entity_poly.pdbx_seq_one_letter_code
_entity_poly.pdbx_strand_id
1 'polypeptide(L)'
;MITSVINLSDLNGSNGFVINGIDRGDGSGISVSSAGDVNGDGFDDVIIGAPFADTNGYSYGESYVVFGSSSGFDSSFELSSLDGSNGFVMNGIDSFDNSGRSVSSAGDVNGDGFDDVIIGAPDAYTNGNWAAGESYVVFGSSSGFDPSLELSSLDGRNGFVMNGIDRGDSSGWSVSSAGDVNSDGIDDLIIGAYHADTNSQTYAGESYVVFGSSSGFDPSLNLSDLDGSNGFVMNGINSYERSGRSVSSAGDINGDGFDDVIIGADLAEVNGQTYAGASYVVFGSNSGFDPSFELSSLDGSNGFVINGIDSLDFSGRSVSSAGDFNGDGLGDVIIGATDATNGNDTAGKSYVVFGSSGGFDPSFELSSLDGRNGFVINGIDSYDDSGRSVSSAGDVNGDGFDDLIIGAIGGDPNGQSYAGESYVVFGSSSGFDPSFELSSLDGSNGFVINGIDSGDYSGWSVSSAGDVNGDGIDDLIIGASGASPNGNSSAGESYVVFGFSTNTTPNEINGTSGRDNLTGTDGNDVITGLQSRDTLTGGGGDDIFRYTALVDAGDIIRDFEVGSDKIDLAGVLDSVGFAGVDPIASGYVGFRDRGANTLLTVDPDGSTGSGSPRSFILVQGVSSNLLNNSENFIF
;
A
#
# COMPACT_ATOMS: atom_id res chain seq x y z
N MET A 1 16.29 8.53 -14.44
CA MET A 1 15.46 9.73 -14.14
C MET A 1 14.04 9.24 -14.18
N ILE A 2 13.41 9.29 -13.02
CA ILE A 2 12.05 8.81 -12.79
C ILE A 2 11.10 9.84 -13.38
N THR A 3 10.01 9.38 -13.98
CA THR A 3 9.00 10.28 -14.55
C THR A 3 8.23 10.91 -13.41
N SER A 4 8.16 12.24 -13.35
CA SER A 4 7.33 12.95 -12.38
C SER A 4 5.82 12.77 -12.60
N VAL A 5 5.43 12.04 -13.65
CA VAL A 5 4.05 11.81 -14.08
C VAL A 5 3.92 10.36 -14.53
N ILE A 6 2.93 9.66 -13.98
CA ILE A 6 2.43 8.37 -14.44
C ILE A 6 1.01 8.60 -14.97
N ASN A 7 0.66 8.05 -16.14
CA ASN A 7 -0.74 8.02 -16.58
C ASN A 7 -1.27 6.60 -16.41
N LEU A 8 -2.46 6.46 -15.82
CA LEU A 8 -3.08 5.16 -15.63
C LEU A 8 -3.34 4.43 -16.96
N SER A 9 -3.45 5.17 -18.07
CA SER A 9 -3.56 4.60 -19.42
C SER A 9 -2.29 3.89 -19.93
N ASP A 10 -1.15 4.11 -19.27
CA ASP A 10 0.15 3.55 -19.65
C ASP A 10 0.48 2.24 -18.91
N LEU A 11 -0.42 1.80 -18.01
CA LEU A 11 -0.30 0.52 -17.31
C LEU A 11 -0.42 -0.64 -18.28
N ASN A 12 0.49 -1.60 -18.17
CA ASN A 12 0.65 -2.65 -19.17
C ASN A 12 0.95 -4.05 -18.60
N GLY A 13 0.89 -4.22 -17.28
CA GLY A 13 1.17 -5.46 -16.57
C GLY A 13 2.61 -5.54 -16.03
N SER A 14 3.55 -4.74 -16.55
CA SER A 14 4.92 -4.65 -16.03
C SER A 14 5.20 -3.42 -15.16
N ASN A 15 4.23 -2.51 -15.05
CA ASN A 15 4.31 -1.27 -14.27
C ASN A 15 3.01 -1.02 -13.49
N GLY A 16 2.22 -2.08 -13.30
CA GLY A 16 0.86 -2.03 -12.80
C GLY A 16 -0.17 -2.45 -13.85
N PHE A 17 -1.43 -2.53 -13.42
CA PHE A 17 -2.57 -3.02 -14.20
C PHE A 17 -3.89 -2.40 -13.72
N VAL A 18 -4.91 -2.42 -14.59
CA VAL A 18 -6.28 -2.03 -14.23
C VAL A 18 -7.10 -3.25 -13.78
N ILE A 19 -7.95 -3.06 -12.78
CA ILE A 19 -8.95 -4.01 -12.29
C ILE A 19 -10.33 -3.49 -12.68
N ASN A 20 -11.02 -4.21 -13.56
CA ASN A 20 -12.28 -3.80 -14.15
C ASN A 20 -13.47 -4.29 -13.32
N GLY A 21 -14.35 -3.35 -12.96
CA GLY A 21 -15.67 -3.61 -12.38
C GLY A 21 -16.59 -4.39 -13.31
N ILE A 22 -17.60 -5.04 -12.74
CA ILE A 22 -18.44 -6.03 -13.44
C ILE A 22 -19.64 -5.37 -14.09
N ASP A 23 -20.64 -4.95 -13.29
CA ASP A 23 -21.93 -4.51 -13.76
C ASP A 23 -22.11 -2.99 -13.64
N ARG A 24 -23.03 -2.48 -14.45
CA ARG A 24 -23.28 -1.05 -14.56
C ARG A 24 -23.78 -0.48 -13.22
N GLY A 25 -22.99 0.41 -12.63
CA GLY A 25 -23.38 1.15 -11.43
C GLY A 25 -22.88 0.52 -10.13
N ASP A 26 -22.15 -0.59 -10.19
CA ASP A 26 -21.61 -1.29 -9.02
C ASP A 26 -20.66 -0.40 -8.20
N GLY A 27 -19.96 0.52 -8.90
CA GLY A 27 -19.04 1.47 -8.28
C GLY A 27 -17.85 0.78 -7.60
N SER A 28 -17.25 -0.24 -8.23
CA SER A 28 -15.99 -0.80 -7.74
C SER A 28 -14.91 0.29 -7.63
N GLY A 29 -14.07 0.21 -6.61
CA GLY A 29 -13.09 1.28 -6.32
C GLY A 29 -13.66 2.45 -5.51
N ILE A 30 -14.88 2.33 -4.95
CA ILE A 30 -15.36 3.30 -3.94
C ILE A 30 -14.52 3.25 -2.67
N SER A 31 -14.01 2.07 -2.34
CA SER A 31 -13.04 1.84 -1.27
C SER A 31 -12.03 0.80 -1.77
N VAL A 32 -10.75 1.05 -1.55
CA VAL A 32 -9.65 0.12 -1.86
C VAL A 32 -8.68 0.11 -0.69
N SER A 33 -8.00 -1.02 -0.48
CA SER A 33 -6.90 -1.15 0.48
C SER A 33 -6.03 -2.35 0.13
N SER A 34 -4.83 -2.44 0.70
CA SER A 34 -4.17 -3.74 0.83
C SER A 34 -5.05 -4.68 1.65
N ALA A 35 -5.02 -5.96 1.32
CA ALA A 35 -5.60 -7.03 2.11
C ALA A 35 -4.54 -7.78 2.94
N GLY A 36 -3.25 -7.47 2.78
CA GLY A 36 -2.14 -8.30 3.26
C GLY A 36 -2.07 -9.64 2.51
N ASP A 37 -1.29 -10.59 3.00
CA ASP A 37 -1.19 -11.93 2.43
C ASP A 37 -2.29 -12.85 2.98
N VAL A 38 -3.51 -12.71 2.43
CA VAL A 38 -4.67 -13.45 2.94
C VAL A 38 -4.62 -14.93 2.58
N ASN A 39 -3.79 -15.29 1.60
CA ASN A 39 -3.73 -16.63 1.05
C ASN A 39 -2.45 -17.40 1.47
N GLY A 40 -1.47 -16.70 2.03
CA GLY A 40 -0.23 -17.24 2.58
C GLY A 40 0.82 -17.61 1.53
N ASP A 41 0.80 -16.99 0.35
CA ASP A 41 1.76 -17.26 -0.72
C ASP A 41 2.95 -16.31 -0.76
N GLY A 42 2.98 -15.33 0.15
CA GLY A 42 4.06 -14.38 0.36
C GLY A 42 3.99 -13.15 -0.55
N PHE A 43 2.85 -12.90 -1.19
CA PHE A 43 2.57 -11.68 -1.93
C PHE A 43 1.39 -10.98 -1.27
N ASP A 44 1.43 -9.66 -1.21
CA ASP A 44 0.29 -8.93 -0.69
C ASP A 44 -0.88 -9.00 -1.68
N ASP A 45 -2.09 -9.10 -1.14
CA ASP A 45 -3.34 -9.13 -1.87
C ASP A 45 -4.02 -7.75 -1.77
N VAL A 46 -5.00 -7.48 -2.64
CA VAL A 46 -5.76 -6.21 -2.59
C VAL A 46 -7.25 -6.46 -2.38
N ILE A 47 -7.91 -5.58 -1.62
CA ILE A 47 -9.35 -5.59 -1.42
C ILE A 47 -10.03 -4.37 -2.06
N ILE A 48 -11.11 -4.62 -2.80
CA ILE A 48 -11.89 -3.61 -3.51
C ILE A 48 -13.37 -3.71 -3.10
N GLY A 49 -13.95 -2.57 -2.69
CA GLY A 49 -15.37 -2.45 -2.38
C GLY A 49 -16.21 -1.94 -3.57
N ALA A 50 -17.35 -2.58 -3.81
CA ALA A 50 -18.38 -2.19 -4.78
C ALA A 50 -19.77 -2.16 -4.09
N PRO A 51 -20.03 -1.15 -3.26
CA PRO A 51 -21.21 -1.12 -2.38
C PRO A 51 -22.55 -1.04 -3.11
N PHE A 52 -22.53 -0.75 -4.41
CA PHE A 52 -23.75 -0.63 -5.22
C PHE A 52 -23.98 -1.84 -6.12
N ALA A 53 -23.17 -2.89 -5.99
CA ALA A 53 -23.34 -4.11 -6.76
C ALA A 53 -24.71 -4.78 -6.51
N ASP A 54 -25.40 -5.12 -7.60
CA ASP A 54 -26.79 -5.57 -7.62
C ASP A 54 -26.92 -7.08 -7.95
N THR A 55 -26.21 -7.95 -7.21
CA THR A 55 -26.14 -9.42 -7.48
C THR A 55 -27.48 -10.14 -7.62
N ASN A 56 -28.54 -9.61 -7.02
CA ASN A 56 -29.90 -10.16 -7.10
C ASN A 56 -31.00 -9.10 -7.35
N GLY A 57 -30.67 -7.99 -8.02
CA GLY A 57 -31.62 -6.95 -8.43
C GLY A 57 -31.96 -5.88 -7.38
N TYR A 58 -31.16 -5.79 -6.31
CA TYR A 58 -31.12 -4.72 -5.31
C TYR A 58 -29.66 -4.53 -4.86
N SER A 59 -29.30 -3.36 -4.32
CA SER A 59 -27.91 -3.03 -3.97
C SER A 59 -27.49 -3.69 -2.66
N TYR A 60 -27.10 -4.96 -2.73
CA TYR A 60 -26.55 -5.72 -1.59
C TYR A 60 -25.14 -5.24 -1.27
N GLY A 61 -24.38 -4.89 -2.31
CA GLY A 61 -22.97 -4.57 -2.24
C GLY A 61 -22.10 -5.83 -2.29
N GLU A 62 -20.94 -5.70 -2.92
CA GLU A 62 -19.92 -6.75 -3.01
C GLU A 62 -18.56 -6.19 -2.57
N SER A 63 -17.67 -7.09 -2.19
CA SER A 63 -16.25 -6.81 -2.03
C SER A 63 -15.44 -7.91 -2.67
N TYR A 64 -14.26 -7.59 -3.17
CA TYR A 64 -13.42 -8.53 -3.92
C TYR A 64 -12.03 -8.51 -3.36
N VAL A 65 -11.44 -9.68 -3.16
CA VAL A 65 -10.01 -9.83 -2.97
C VAL A 65 -9.41 -10.31 -4.28
N VAL A 66 -8.35 -9.65 -4.75
CA VAL A 66 -7.54 -10.07 -5.89
C VAL A 66 -6.16 -10.44 -5.35
N PHE A 67 -5.68 -11.64 -5.68
CA PHE A 67 -4.42 -12.12 -5.14
C PHE A 67 -3.20 -11.51 -5.84
N GLY A 68 -2.15 -11.28 -5.05
CA GLY A 68 -0.79 -11.00 -5.50
C GLY A 68 -0.23 -12.15 -6.35
N SER A 69 0.83 -11.88 -7.13
CA SER A 69 1.45 -12.92 -7.95
C SER A 69 2.85 -12.61 -8.45
N SER A 70 3.77 -13.54 -8.18
CA SER A 70 5.08 -13.63 -8.89
C SER A 70 4.99 -14.00 -10.37
N SER A 71 3.83 -14.43 -10.87
CA SER A 71 3.70 -14.82 -12.28
C SER A 71 3.51 -13.62 -13.22
N GLY A 72 3.44 -12.41 -12.65
CA GLY A 72 3.16 -11.17 -13.34
C GLY A 72 1.67 -11.02 -13.67
N PHE A 73 1.28 -9.79 -14.04
CA PHE A 73 -0.09 -9.44 -14.34
C PHE A 73 -0.26 -9.08 -15.82
N ASP A 74 -1.42 -9.40 -16.39
CA ASP A 74 -1.83 -8.78 -17.65
C ASP A 74 -2.15 -7.31 -17.40
N SER A 75 -2.17 -6.48 -18.46
CA SER A 75 -2.51 -5.06 -18.34
C SER A 75 -3.90 -4.78 -17.76
N SER A 76 -4.79 -5.78 -17.78
CA SER A 76 -6.15 -5.69 -17.28
C SER A 76 -6.58 -6.98 -16.60
N PHE A 77 -7.16 -6.87 -15.41
CA PHE A 77 -7.80 -7.94 -14.65
C PHE A 77 -9.30 -7.71 -14.60
N GLU A 78 -10.10 -8.75 -14.78
CA GLU A 78 -11.57 -8.66 -14.73
C GLU A 78 -12.08 -9.27 -13.42
N LEU A 79 -12.80 -8.51 -12.58
CA LEU A 79 -13.34 -9.05 -11.32
C LEU A 79 -14.30 -10.23 -11.55
N SER A 80 -14.96 -10.27 -12.72
CA SER A 80 -15.79 -11.42 -13.13
C SER A 80 -15.02 -12.72 -13.38
N SER A 81 -13.69 -12.67 -13.40
CA SER A 81 -12.80 -13.82 -13.66
C SER A 81 -12.25 -14.47 -12.38
N LEU A 82 -12.64 -13.99 -11.20
CA LEU A 82 -12.25 -14.57 -9.92
C LEU A 82 -12.71 -16.04 -9.81
N ASP A 83 -11.79 -16.93 -9.45
CA ASP A 83 -12.01 -18.37 -9.44
C ASP A 83 -11.52 -19.09 -8.17
N GLY A 84 -11.15 -18.34 -7.14
CA GLY A 84 -10.61 -18.86 -5.89
C GLY A 84 -9.11 -19.13 -5.91
N SER A 85 -8.48 -19.14 -7.10
CA SER A 85 -7.02 -19.25 -7.25
C SER A 85 -6.32 -17.93 -7.59
N ASN A 86 -7.09 -16.92 -8.02
CA ASN A 86 -6.64 -15.56 -8.31
C ASN A 86 -7.40 -14.50 -7.48
N GLY A 87 -8.06 -14.94 -6.41
CA GLY A 87 -8.93 -14.14 -5.56
C GLY A 87 -10.37 -14.65 -5.52
N PHE A 88 -11.24 -13.92 -4.82
CA PHE A 88 -12.64 -14.30 -4.59
C PHE A 88 -13.54 -13.09 -4.33
N VAL A 89 -14.85 -13.27 -4.54
CA VAL A 89 -15.88 -12.27 -4.21
C VAL A 89 -16.56 -12.57 -2.88
N MET A 90 -16.87 -11.54 -2.12
CA MET A 90 -17.66 -11.55 -0.89
C MET A 90 -18.99 -10.85 -1.13
N ASN A 91 -20.08 -11.60 -0.99
CA ASN A 91 -21.43 -11.13 -1.27
C ASN A 91 -22.08 -10.56 -0.01
N GLY A 92 -22.58 -9.31 -0.12
CA GLY A 92 -23.43 -8.68 0.89
C GLY A 92 -24.73 -9.47 1.15
N ILE A 93 -25.30 -9.28 2.34
CA ILE A 93 -26.40 -10.12 2.83
C ILE A 93 -27.77 -9.62 2.37
N ASP A 94 -28.14 -8.40 2.77
CA ASP A 94 -29.46 -7.83 2.50
C ASP A 94 -29.38 -6.60 1.57
N SER A 95 -30.51 -6.33 0.92
CA SER A 95 -30.62 -5.18 0.03
C SER A 95 -30.45 -3.87 0.80
N PHE A 96 -29.68 -2.94 0.23
CA PHE A 96 -29.37 -1.62 0.77
C PHE A 96 -28.43 -1.61 1.98
N ASP A 97 -27.76 -2.72 2.29
CA ASP A 97 -26.75 -2.76 3.35
C ASP A 97 -25.50 -1.93 2.98
N ASN A 98 -25.27 -1.74 1.66
CA ASN A 98 -24.08 -1.11 1.10
C ASN A 98 -22.79 -1.79 1.58
N SER A 99 -22.77 -3.13 1.62
CA SER A 99 -21.58 -3.91 1.96
C SER A 99 -20.43 -3.58 1.01
N GLY A 100 -19.21 -3.40 1.53
CA GLY A 100 -18.08 -2.92 0.73
C GLY A 100 -18.01 -1.40 0.64
N ARG A 101 -18.77 -0.67 1.48
CA ARG A 101 -18.69 0.80 1.54
C ARG A 101 -17.32 1.28 2.03
N SER A 102 -16.73 0.53 2.94
CA SER A 102 -15.36 0.67 3.40
C SER A 102 -14.75 -0.73 3.50
N VAL A 103 -13.53 -0.89 3.04
CA VAL A 103 -12.75 -2.14 3.11
C VAL A 103 -11.33 -1.81 3.56
N SER A 104 -10.71 -2.74 4.29
CA SER A 104 -9.32 -2.64 4.72
C SER A 104 -8.77 -4.04 5.04
N SER A 105 -7.45 -4.20 5.07
CA SER A 105 -6.84 -5.28 5.84
C SER A 105 -7.27 -5.15 7.31
N ALA A 106 -7.51 -6.30 7.92
CA ALA A 106 -7.72 -6.42 9.35
C ALA A 106 -6.41 -6.78 10.10
N GLY A 107 -5.35 -7.14 9.38
CA GLY A 107 -4.19 -7.85 9.95
C GLY A 107 -4.57 -9.28 10.35
N ASP A 108 -3.72 -9.96 11.12
CA ASP A 108 -3.99 -11.30 11.64
C ASP A 108 -4.78 -11.22 12.96
N VAL A 109 -6.09 -10.99 12.87
CA VAL A 109 -6.93 -10.80 14.06
C VAL A 109 -7.22 -12.10 14.79
N ASN A 110 -6.91 -13.24 14.18
CA ASN A 110 -7.18 -14.56 14.73
C ASN A 110 -5.89 -15.31 15.16
N GLY A 111 -4.71 -14.74 14.91
CA GLY A 111 -3.41 -15.24 15.33
C GLY A 111 -2.97 -16.53 14.61
N ASP A 112 -3.44 -16.78 13.39
CA ASP A 112 -3.09 -17.97 12.62
C ASP A 112 -2.01 -17.76 11.55
N GLY A 113 -1.53 -16.51 11.42
CA GLY A 113 -0.42 -16.09 10.58
C GLY A 113 -0.82 -15.77 9.14
N PHE A 114 -2.11 -15.60 8.85
CA PHE A 114 -2.60 -15.07 7.58
C PHE A 114 -3.30 -13.74 7.84
N ASP A 115 -3.16 -12.79 6.93
CA ASP A 115 -3.89 -11.54 7.04
C ASP A 115 -5.39 -11.78 6.81
N ASP A 116 -6.21 -11.10 7.61
CA ASP A 116 -7.65 -11.11 7.53
C ASP A 116 -8.13 -9.81 6.85
N VAL A 117 -9.41 -9.77 6.42
CA VAL A 117 -10.00 -8.57 5.83
C VAL A 117 -11.25 -8.11 6.57
N ILE A 118 -11.45 -6.79 6.65
CA ILE A 118 -12.65 -6.17 7.24
C ILE A 118 -13.47 -5.40 6.20
N ILE A 119 -14.79 -5.59 6.24
CA ILE A 119 -15.77 -5.01 5.32
C ILE A 119 -16.86 -4.29 6.10
N GLY A 120 -17.13 -3.04 5.75
CA GLY A 120 -18.20 -2.22 6.33
C GLY A 120 -19.49 -2.23 5.50
N ALA A 121 -20.63 -2.35 6.19
CA ALA A 121 -21.99 -2.29 5.64
C ALA A 121 -22.86 -1.33 6.48
N PRO A 122 -22.65 0.00 6.36
CA PRO A 122 -23.19 0.97 7.31
C PRO A 122 -24.71 1.11 7.28
N ASP A 123 -25.37 0.72 6.19
CA ASP A 123 -26.81 0.86 6.05
C ASP A 123 -27.56 -0.44 6.45
N ALA A 124 -26.83 -1.47 6.90
CA ALA A 124 -27.37 -2.76 7.27
C ALA A 124 -28.43 -2.68 8.38
N TYR A 125 -29.45 -3.54 8.24
CA TYR A 125 -30.55 -3.67 9.20
C TYR A 125 -30.22 -4.74 10.25
N THR A 126 -29.44 -4.37 11.27
CA THR A 126 -29.08 -5.30 12.33
C THR A 126 -30.06 -5.24 13.52
N ASN A 127 -30.33 -6.39 14.14
CA ASN A 127 -31.05 -6.50 15.43
C ASN A 127 -32.40 -5.76 15.53
N GLY A 128 -33.09 -5.48 14.41
CA GLY A 128 -34.35 -4.73 14.43
C GLY A 128 -34.20 -3.22 14.15
N ASN A 129 -32.98 -2.73 13.94
CA ASN A 129 -32.63 -1.33 13.79
C ASN A 129 -32.14 -1.03 12.36
N TRP A 130 -32.84 -0.13 11.67
CA TRP A 130 -32.43 0.33 10.34
C TRP A 130 -31.15 1.17 10.42
N ALA A 131 -30.17 0.86 9.55
CA ALA A 131 -28.89 1.57 9.46
C ALA A 131 -28.17 1.69 10.82
N ALA A 132 -28.32 0.68 11.67
CA ALA A 132 -27.41 0.50 12.80
C ALA A 132 -26.02 0.08 12.29
N GLY A 133 -25.98 -0.59 11.13
CA GLY A 133 -24.76 -0.94 10.42
C GLY A 133 -24.16 -2.26 10.91
N GLU A 134 -23.40 -2.90 10.03
CA GLU A 134 -22.67 -4.13 10.30
C GLU A 134 -21.23 -3.98 9.79
N SER A 135 -20.32 -4.76 10.36
CA SER A 135 -18.99 -4.98 9.81
C SER A 135 -18.69 -6.47 9.83
N TYR A 136 -17.98 -6.95 8.83
CA TYR A 136 -17.65 -8.37 8.68
C TYR A 136 -16.15 -8.53 8.64
N VAL A 137 -15.64 -9.53 9.33
CA VAL A 137 -14.26 -10.00 9.18
C VAL A 137 -14.30 -11.32 8.46
N VAL A 138 -13.46 -11.50 7.45
CA VAL A 138 -13.24 -12.77 6.76
C VAL A 138 -11.80 -13.17 6.98
N PHE A 139 -11.61 -14.40 7.48
CA PHE A 139 -10.27 -14.86 7.81
C PHE A 139 -9.46 -15.31 6.59
N GLY A 140 -8.17 -14.99 6.62
CA GLY A 140 -7.16 -15.52 5.72
C GLY A 140 -7.07 -17.04 5.80
N SER A 141 -6.54 -17.67 4.74
CA SER A 141 -6.37 -19.13 4.72
C SER A 141 -5.43 -19.65 3.64
N SER A 142 -4.42 -20.42 4.08
CA SER A 142 -3.66 -21.32 3.19
C SER A 142 -4.44 -22.51 2.63
N SER A 143 -5.70 -22.73 3.05
CA SER A 143 -6.51 -23.85 2.55
C SER A 143 -7.17 -23.59 1.20
N GLY A 144 -6.99 -22.37 0.67
CA GLY A 144 -7.58 -21.87 -0.56
C GLY A 144 -9.02 -21.37 -0.36
N PHE A 145 -9.47 -20.54 -1.29
CA PHE A 145 -10.78 -19.90 -1.22
C PHE A 145 -11.71 -20.46 -2.29
N ASP A 146 -13.00 -20.54 -1.97
CA ASP A 146 -14.02 -20.69 -3.02
C ASP A 146 -14.10 -19.37 -3.79
N PRO A 147 -14.42 -19.38 -5.11
CA PRO A 147 -14.54 -18.16 -5.91
C PRO A 147 -15.51 -17.11 -5.33
N SER A 148 -16.47 -17.55 -4.52
CA SER A 148 -17.52 -16.72 -3.95
C SER A 148 -17.83 -17.15 -2.53
N LEU A 149 -17.81 -16.19 -1.61
CA LEU A 149 -18.15 -16.32 -0.21
C LEU A 149 -19.40 -15.48 0.10
N GLU A 150 -20.39 -16.09 0.74
CA GLU A 150 -21.54 -15.36 1.27
C GLU A 150 -21.22 -14.87 2.69
N LEU A 151 -21.31 -13.57 2.96
CA LEU A 151 -21.05 -13.03 4.30
C LEU A 151 -22.02 -13.58 5.37
N SER A 152 -23.21 -14.02 4.95
CA SER A 152 -24.16 -14.73 5.82
C SER A 152 -23.70 -16.13 6.27
N SER A 153 -22.63 -16.66 5.68
CA SER A 153 -22.07 -17.98 5.98
C SER A 153 -20.94 -17.98 7.01
N LEU A 154 -20.54 -16.80 7.50
CA LEU A 154 -19.52 -16.64 8.54
C LEU A 154 -19.96 -17.34 9.84
N ASP A 155 -19.08 -18.17 10.40
CA ASP A 155 -19.42 -19.04 11.53
C ASP A 155 -18.40 -19.07 12.68
N GLY A 156 -17.54 -18.05 12.74
CA GLY A 156 -16.48 -17.90 13.74
C GLY A 156 -15.21 -18.70 13.43
N ARG A 157 -15.24 -19.56 12.39
CA ARG A 157 -14.06 -20.32 11.92
C ARG A 157 -13.49 -19.82 10.60
N ASN A 158 -14.27 -19.04 9.86
CA ASN A 158 -13.91 -18.42 8.57
C ASN A 158 -14.15 -16.90 8.60
N GLY A 159 -14.34 -16.33 9.79
CA GLY A 159 -14.74 -14.95 10.00
C GLY A 159 -16.00 -14.83 10.85
N PHE A 160 -16.41 -13.59 11.12
CA PHE A 160 -17.53 -13.25 11.99
C PHE A 160 -18.14 -11.89 11.63
N VAL A 161 -19.35 -11.61 12.13
CA VAL A 161 -20.03 -10.32 11.99
C VAL A 161 -20.01 -9.52 13.29
N MET A 162 -19.82 -8.21 13.18
CA MET A 162 -19.96 -7.22 14.25
C MET A 162 -21.20 -6.37 14.00
N ASN A 163 -22.13 -6.39 14.96
CA ASN A 163 -23.43 -5.74 14.85
C ASN A 163 -23.40 -4.36 15.51
N GLY A 164 -23.78 -3.33 14.74
CA GLY A 164 -24.07 -2.00 15.25
C GLY A 164 -25.21 -1.97 16.26
N ILE A 165 -25.29 -0.88 17.01
CA ILE A 165 -26.10 -0.79 18.23
C ILE A 165 -27.45 -0.13 17.94
N ASP A 166 -27.46 1.17 17.69
CA ASP A 166 -28.66 1.98 17.59
C ASP A 166 -29.01 2.37 16.16
N ARG A 167 -30.30 2.63 15.95
CA ARG A 167 -30.86 2.94 14.63
C ARG A 167 -30.26 4.23 14.07
N GLY A 168 -29.52 4.10 12.97
CA GLY A 168 -28.97 5.23 12.22
C GLY A 168 -27.51 5.54 12.55
N ASP A 169 -26.89 4.81 13.49
CA ASP A 169 -25.50 5.02 13.89
C ASP A 169 -24.51 4.84 12.74
N SER A 170 -24.90 4.05 11.74
CA SER A 170 -24.10 3.78 10.53
C SER A 170 -22.75 3.13 10.85
N SER A 171 -22.71 2.16 11.78
CA SER A 171 -21.48 1.43 12.12
C SER A 171 -20.92 0.67 10.92
N GLY A 172 -19.60 0.65 10.75
CA GLY A 172 -18.96 0.13 9.53
C GLY A 172 -18.95 1.15 8.39
N TRP A 173 -19.10 2.43 8.67
CA TRP A 173 -18.94 3.48 7.66
C TRP A 173 -17.48 3.69 7.26
N SER A 174 -16.58 3.50 8.21
CA SER A 174 -15.14 3.39 8.01
C SER A 174 -14.62 2.26 8.88
N VAL A 175 -13.74 1.43 8.32
CA VAL A 175 -13.13 0.28 9.00
C VAL A 175 -11.64 0.26 8.68
N SER A 176 -10.83 -0.24 9.60
CA SER A 176 -9.40 -0.47 9.40
C SER A 176 -8.87 -1.46 10.45
N SER A 177 -7.69 -2.03 10.23
CA SER A 177 -6.87 -2.54 11.33
C SER A 177 -6.54 -1.39 12.30
N ALA A 178 -6.51 -1.70 13.59
CA ALA A 178 -6.02 -0.82 14.62
C ALA A 178 -4.54 -1.08 14.95
N GLY A 179 -3.94 -2.13 14.39
CA GLY A 179 -2.69 -2.71 14.89
C GLY A 179 -2.90 -3.41 16.24
N ASP A 180 -1.83 -3.72 16.95
CA ASP A 180 -1.89 -4.37 18.27
C ASP A 180 -1.97 -3.30 19.39
N VAL A 181 -3.16 -2.74 19.59
CA VAL A 181 -3.34 -1.62 20.54
C VAL A 181 -3.23 -2.06 22.00
N ASN A 182 -3.32 -3.36 22.26
CA ASN A 182 -3.29 -3.92 23.61
C ASN A 182 -1.99 -4.71 23.92
N SER A 183 -1.12 -4.89 22.92
CA SER A 183 0.15 -5.63 22.93
C SER A 183 0.03 -7.08 23.38
N ASP A 184 -0.97 -7.80 22.86
CA ASP A 184 -1.08 -9.25 23.04
C ASP A 184 -0.48 -10.06 21.86
N GLY A 185 0.01 -9.36 20.84
CA GLY A 185 0.66 -9.89 19.65
C GLY A 185 -0.33 -10.28 18.55
N ILE A 186 -1.55 -9.77 18.60
CA ILE A 186 -2.62 -10.03 17.63
C ILE A 186 -3.18 -8.68 17.18
N ASP A 187 -3.47 -8.56 15.89
CA ASP A 187 -4.02 -7.32 15.37
C ASP A 187 -5.45 -7.07 15.88
N ASP A 188 -5.75 -5.82 16.19
CA ASP A 188 -7.05 -5.35 16.63
C ASP A 188 -7.75 -4.60 15.47
N LEU A 189 -9.05 -4.33 15.64
CA LEU A 189 -9.90 -3.70 14.62
C LEU A 189 -10.41 -2.36 15.08
N ILE A 190 -10.53 -1.38 14.18
CA ILE A 190 -11.24 -0.11 14.45
C ILE A 190 -12.40 0.13 13.48
N ILE A 191 -13.54 0.55 14.03
CA ILE A 191 -14.80 0.74 13.30
C ILE A 191 -15.39 2.11 13.65
N GLY A 192 -15.76 2.89 12.63
CA GLY A 192 -16.41 4.19 12.78
C GLY A 192 -17.93 4.14 12.59
N ALA A 193 -18.66 4.81 13.49
CA ALA A 193 -20.11 5.00 13.48
C ALA A 193 -20.44 6.49 13.64
N TYR A 194 -20.15 7.27 12.60
CA TYR A 194 -20.13 8.73 12.66
C TYR A 194 -21.50 9.42 12.86
N HIS A 195 -22.58 8.66 12.77
CA HIS A 195 -23.94 9.13 13.06
C HIS A 195 -24.46 8.69 14.43
N ALA A 196 -23.64 8.03 15.26
CA ALA A 196 -24.06 7.61 16.58
C ALA A 196 -24.36 8.82 17.50
N ASP A 197 -25.39 8.65 18.33
CA ASP A 197 -25.84 9.62 19.32
C ASP A 197 -25.28 9.29 20.71
N THR A 198 -24.04 9.67 21.00
CA THR A 198 -23.42 9.40 22.30
C THR A 198 -23.67 10.52 23.32
N ASN A 199 -23.73 10.18 24.62
CA ASN A 199 -23.82 11.16 25.72
C ASN A 199 -24.90 12.25 25.57
N SER A 200 -26.04 11.91 24.94
CA SER A 200 -27.12 12.85 24.58
C SER A 200 -26.72 13.96 23.59
N GLN A 201 -25.64 13.76 22.84
CA GLN A 201 -25.18 14.60 21.75
C GLN A 201 -25.57 13.97 20.42
N THR A 202 -26.33 14.70 19.60
CA THR A 202 -26.80 14.16 18.31
C THR A 202 -25.64 14.11 17.32
N TYR A 203 -25.39 12.98 16.68
CA TYR A 203 -24.33 12.79 15.68
C TYR A 203 -22.95 13.25 16.16
N ALA A 204 -22.67 13.06 17.45
CA ALA A 204 -21.31 13.21 17.96
C ALA A 204 -20.40 12.10 17.42
N GLY A 205 -20.98 10.94 17.12
CA GLY A 205 -20.30 9.80 16.56
C GLY A 205 -19.63 8.93 17.63
N GLU A 206 -19.44 7.67 17.27
CA GLU A 206 -18.75 6.66 18.07
C GLU A 206 -17.70 5.96 17.20
N SER A 207 -16.67 5.44 17.83
CA SER A 207 -15.73 4.50 17.21
C SER A 207 -15.51 3.33 18.16
N TYR A 208 -15.25 2.15 17.63
CA TYR A 208 -15.09 0.94 18.42
C TYR A 208 -13.76 0.31 18.09
N VAL A 209 -13.00 -0.05 19.11
CA VAL A 209 -11.89 -0.99 18.97
C VAL A 209 -12.38 -2.36 19.41
N VAL A 210 -12.14 -3.38 18.59
CA VAL A 210 -12.43 -4.79 18.91
C VAL A 210 -11.12 -5.54 18.91
N PHE A 211 -10.83 -6.24 20.01
CA PHE A 211 -9.55 -6.92 20.13
C PHE A 211 -9.50 -8.22 19.34
N GLY A 212 -8.33 -8.49 18.75
CA GLY A 212 -7.96 -9.77 18.16
C GLY A 212 -8.05 -10.91 19.16
N SER A 213 -8.17 -12.15 18.68
CA SER A 213 -8.19 -13.32 19.55
C SER A 213 -7.75 -14.63 18.90
N SER A 214 -6.63 -15.15 19.40
CA SER A 214 -6.15 -16.52 19.12
C SER A 214 -7.02 -17.62 19.74
N SER A 215 -8.00 -17.25 20.57
CA SER A 215 -8.98 -18.19 21.11
C SER A 215 -10.17 -18.45 20.18
N GLY A 216 -10.23 -17.71 19.07
CA GLY A 216 -11.30 -17.74 18.08
C GLY A 216 -12.46 -16.83 18.45
N PHE A 217 -13.36 -16.64 17.49
CA PHE A 217 -14.51 -15.75 17.60
C PHE A 217 -15.83 -16.52 17.57
N ASP A 218 -16.85 -16.00 18.26
CA ASP A 218 -18.22 -16.41 17.99
C ASP A 218 -18.65 -15.88 16.61
N PRO A 219 -19.59 -16.53 15.91
CA PRO A 219 -20.08 -16.08 14.60
C PRO A 219 -20.57 -14.63 14.57
N SER A 220 -21.04 -14.12 15.71
CA SER A 220 -21.52 -12.74 15.84
C SER A 220 -21.07 -12.11 17.15
N LEU A 221 -20.61 -10.87 17.08
CA LEU A 221 -20.37 -9.97 18.20
C LEU A 221 -21.35 -8.79 18.10
N ASN A 222 -21.91 -8.33 19.21
CA ASN A 222 -22.58 -7.02 19.24
C ASN A 222 -21.59 -6.00 19.81
N LEU A 223 -21.49 -4.83 19.19
CA LEU A 223 -20.61 -3.77 19.68
C LEU A 223 -21.03 -3.26 21.06
N SER A 224 -22.28 -3.48 21.49
CA SER A 224 -22.74 -3.19 22.85
C SER A 224 -22.16 -4.14 23.91
N ASP A 225 -21.59 -5.27 23.51
CA ASP A 225 -21.04 -6.31 24.40
C ASP A 225 -19.54 -6.10 24.67
N LEU A 226 -18.94 -5.03 24.16
CA LEU A 226 -17.57 -4.63 24.46
C LEU A 226 -17.43 -4.24 25.93
N ASP A 227 -16.45 -4.82 26.62
CA ASP A 227 -16.31 -4.72 28.08
C ASP A 227 -14.92 -4.34 28.58
N GLY A 228 -14.05 -3.89 27.67
CA GLY A 228 -12.66 -3.53 27.95
C GLY A 228 -11.70 -4.73 27.92
N SER A 229 -12.21 -5.97 27.90
CA SER A 229 -11.39 -7.19 27.73
C SER A 229 -11.45 -7.79 26.33
N ASN A 230 -12.43 -7.39 25.53
CA ASN A 230 -12.62 -7.79 24.12
C ASN A 230 -12.72 -6.57 23.18
N GLY A 231 -12.34 -5.39 23.68
CA GLY A 231 -12.48 -4.10 22.99
C GLY A 231 -13.26 -3.08 23.81
N PHE A 232 -13.44 -1.89 23.25
CA PHE A 232 -14.06 -0.75 23.90
C PHE A 232 -14.67 0.25 22.89
N VAL A 233 -15.60 1.09 23.35
CA VAL A 233 -16.16 2.20 22.56
C VAL A 233 -15.47 3.53 22.93
N MET A 234 -15.25 4.37 21.93
CA MET A 234 -14.77 5.74 22.03
C MET A 234 -15.88 6.71 21.65
N ASN A 235 -16.29 7.55 22.60
CA ASN A 235 -17.41 8.46 22.46
C ASN A 235 -16.95 9.84 21.95
N GLY A 236 -17.61 10.31 20.89
CA GLY A 236 -17.59 11.71 20.47
C GLY A 236 -18.01 12.67 21.59
N ILE A 237 -17.53 13.89 21.49
CA ILE A 237 -17.63 14.99 22.45
C ILE A 237 -18.85 15.87 22.20
N ASN A 238 -19.01 16.40 20.97
CA ASN A 238 -19.98 17.45 20.66
C ASN A 238 -20.98 17.02 19.59
N SER A 239 -22.21 17.53 19.70
CA SER A 239 -23.22 17.29 18.67
C SER A 239 -22.72 17.70 17.27
N TYR A 240 -22.99 16.85 16.28
CA TYR A 240 -22.69 17.02 14.85
C TYR A 240 -21.21 17.01 14.45
N GLU A 241 -20.26 16.70 15.33
CA GLU A 241 -18.84 16.67 14.93
C GLU A 241 -18.45 15.43 14.12
N ARG A 242 -19.26 14.36 14.18
CA ARG A 242 -19.09 13.12 13.40
C ARG A 242 -17.77 12.38 13.66
N SER A 243 -17.40 12.19 14.93
CA SER A 243 -16.29 11.30 15.29
C SER A 243 -16.51 9.90 14.70
N GLY A 244 -15.46 9.26 14.19
CA GLY A 244 -15.57 7.99 13.46
C GLY A 244 -15.99 8.17 12.00
N ARG A 245 -15.86 9.38 11.44
CA ARG A 245 -16.10 9.64 10.00
C ARG A 245 -15.06 8.93 9.12
N SER A 246 -13.85 8.84 9.63
CA SER A 246 -12.73 8.05 9.11
C SER A 246 -11.94 7.53 10.30
N VAL A 247 -11.40 6.32 10.21
CA VAL A 247 -10.61 5.66 11.26
C VAL A 247 -9.44 4.92 10.61
N SER A 248 -8.32 4.82 11.32
CA SER A 248 -7.16 4.02 10.92
C SER A 248 -6.28 3.75 12.14
N SER A 249 -5.36 2.79 12.04
CA SER A 249 -4.20 2.77 12.91
C SER A 249 -3.37 4.05 12.73
N ALA A 250 -2.74 4.52 13.80
CA ALA A 250 -1.72 5.55 13.78
C ALA A 250 -0.30 4.96 13.89
N GLY A 251 -0.16 3.64 14.02
CA GLY A 251 1.05 2.98 14.50
C GLY A 251 1.44 3.44 15.90
N ASP A 252 2.63 3.08 16.36
CA ASP A 252 3.21 3.60 17.60
C ASP A 252 3.72 5.04 17.41
N ILE A 253 2.81 6.03 17.49
CA ILE A 253 3.14 7.45 17.28
C ILE A 253 3.91 8.04 18.47
N ASN A 254 3.86 7.38 19.63
CA ASN A 254 4.39 7.90 20.88
C ASN A 254 5.67 7.17 21.37
N GLY A 255 6.01 6.04 20.73
CA GLY A 255 7.23 5.27 20.95
C GLY A 255 7.19 4.39 22.21
N ASP A 256 6.01 3.97 22.66
CA ASP A 256 5.85 3.12 23.85
C ASP A 256 5.63 1.64 23.53
N GLY A 257 5.58 1.28 22.24
CA GLY A 257 5.50 -0.07 21.71
C GLY A 257 4.09 -0.63 21.62
N PHE A 258 3.05 0.20 21.74
CA PHE A 258 1.66 -0.15 21.45
C PHE A 258 1.23 0.60 20.19
N ASP A 259 0.47 -0.04 19.32
CA ASP A 259 -0.15 0.70 18.22
C ASP A 259 -1.23 1.64 18.76
N ASP A 260 -1.26 2.84 18.19
CA ASP A 260 -2.23 3.87 18.51
C ASP A 260 -3.30 3.95 17.42
N VAL A 261 -4.41 4.63 17.68
CA VAL A 261 -5.49 4.80 16.68
C VAL A 261 -5.78 6.26 16.40
N ILE A 262 -6.14 6.58 15.15
CA ILE A 262 -6.57 7.91 14.72
C ILE A 262 -8.03 7.91 14.23
N ILE A 263 -8.78 8.91 14.67
CA ILE A 263 -10.23 9.04 14.43
C ILE A 263 -10.53 10.45 13.90
N GLY A 264 -11.09 10.55 12.71
CA GLY A 264 -11.51 11.80 12.09
C GLY A 264 -12.92 12.25 12.51
N ALA A 265 -13.06 13.55 12.80
CA ALA A 265 -14.31 14.26 13.09
C ALA A 265 -14.40 15.52 12.21
N ASP A 266 -14.80 15.31 10.95
CA ASP A 266 -14.72 16.32 9.88
C ASP A 266 -15.55 17.58 10.14
N LEU A 267 -16.57 17.49 10.99
CA LEU A 267 -17.45 18.61 11.32
C LEU A 267 -17.19 19.23 12.70
N ALA A 268 -16.10 18.87 13.38
CA ALA A 268 -15.78 19.45 14.68
C ALA A 268 -15.63 20.99 14.60
N GLU A 269 -16.23 21.68 15.58
CA GLU A 269 -16.04 23.12 15.78
C GLU A 269 -14.90 23.36 16.76
N VAL A 270 -13.71 23.63 16.23
CA VAL A 270 -12.50 23.87 17.02
C VAL A 270 -12.12 25.35 17.02
N ASN A 271 -11.62 25.86 18.15
CA ASN A 271 -11.12 27.23 18.27
C ASN A 271 -12.06 28.36 17.77
N GLY A 272 -13.37 28.10 17.78
CA GLY A 272 -14.40 29.03 17.29
C GLY A 272 -14.58 29.07 15.78
N GLN A 273 -14.02 28.10 15.05
CA GLN A 273 -14.15 27.90 13.62
C GLN A 273 -15.21 26.82 13.35
N THR A 274 -16.18 27.13 12.49
CA THR A 274 -17.25 26.20 12.16
C THR A 274 -16.75 25.19 11.12
N TYR A 275 -16.85 23.90 11.43
CA TYR A 275 -16.42 22.80 10.57
C TYR A 275 -14.96 22.92 10.11
N ALA A 276 -14.09 23.42 10.98
CA ALA A 276 -12.66 23.31 10.75
C ALA A 276 -12.20 21.84 10.82
N GLY A 277 -12.94 21.02 11.57
CA GLY A 277 -12.66 19.60 11.73
C GLY A 277 -11.60 19.34 12.80
N ALA A 278 -11.56 18.09 13.25
CA ALA A 278 -10.58 17.60 14.21
C ALA A 278 -10.24 16.14 13.91
N SER A 279 -9.11 15.68 14.42
CA SER A 279 -8.79 14.27 14.54
C SER A 279 -8.38 13.96 15.98
N TYR A 280 -8.67 12.75 16.46
CA TYR A 280 -8.30 12.30 17.79
C TYR A 280 -7.33 11.14 17.66
N VAL A 281 -6.22 11.21 18.36
CA VAL A 281 -5.31 10.09 18.54
C VAL A 281 -5.53 9.53 19.94
N VAL A 282 -5.77 8.22 20.05
CA VAL A 282 -5.91 7.50 21.32
C VAL A 282 -4.78 6.50 21.42
N PHE A 283 -4.05 6.54 22.53
CA PHE A 283 -2.88 5.68 22.68
C PHE A 283 -3.24 4.25 23.08
N GLY A 284 -2.51 3.29 22.50
CA GLY A 284 -2.50 1.90 22.88
C GLY A 284 -2.05 1.70 24.33
N SER A 285 -2.41 0.56 24.94
CA SER A 285 -2.03 0.26 26.31
C SER A 285 -2.21 -1.20 26.69
N ASN A 286 -1.20 -1.78 27.36
CA ASN A 286 -1.36 -3.06 28.08
C ASN A 286 -1.98 -2.93 29.48
N SER A 287 -2.32 -1.71 29.92
CA SER A 287 -2.90 -1.50 31.26
C SER A 287 -4.40 -1.86 31.33
N GLY A 288 -4.98 -2.22 30.19
CA GLY A 288 -6.39 -2.50 29.99
C GLY A 288 -7.18 -1.24 29.69
N PHE A 289 -8.28 -1.41 28.96
CA PHE A 289 -9.17 -0.30 28.58
C PHE A 289 -10.47 -0.39 29.39
N ASP A 290 -11.01 0.77 29.76
CA ASP A 290 -12.40 0.80 30.23
C ASP A 290 -13.33 0.49 29.04
N PRO A 291 -14.49 -0.17 29.25
CA PRO A 291 -15.45 -0.45 28.18
C PRO A 291 -15.85 0.77 27.35
N SER A 292 -15.78 1.96 27.96
CA SER A 292 -16.16 3.23 27.38
C SER A 292 -15.06 4.25 27.66
N PHE A 293 -14.47 4.77 26.59
CA PHE A 293 -13.47 5.83 26.59
C PHE A 293 -14.09 7.12 26.08
N GLU A 294 -13.88 8.23 26.78
CA GLU A 294 -14.41 9.55 26.40
C GLU A 294 -13.31 10.34 25.69
N LEU A 295 -13.49 10.71 24.42
CA LEU A 295 -12.48 11.51 23.70
C LEU A 295 -12.24 12.88 24.36
N SER A 296 -13.19 13.38 25.14
CA SER A 296 -13.03 14.58 25.96
C SER A 296 -12.04 14.44 27.12
N SER A 297 -11.60 13.21 27.43
CA SER A 297 -10.66 12.90 28.50
C SER A 297 -9.19 12.82 28.07
N LEU A 298 -8.91 13.07 26.78
CA LEU A 298 -7.56 13.09 26.25
C LEU A 298 -6.71 14.17 26.96
N ASP A 299 -5.55 13.78 27.46
CA ASP A 299 -4.71 14.61 28.32
C ASP A 299 -3.21 14.63 27.95
N GLY A 300 -2.87 14.07 26.78
CA GLY A 300 -1.50 13.94 26.29
C GLY A 300 -0.77 12.70 26.81
N SER A 301 -1.32 12.00 27.82
CA SER A 301 -0.78 10.72 28.33
C SER A 301 -1.58 9.50 27.89
N ASN A 302 -2.81 9.69 27.43
CA ASN A 302 -3.70 8.67 26.87
C ASN A 302 -4.13 9.00 25.42
N GLY A 303 -3.42 9.92 24.79
CA GLY A 303 -3.73 10.47 23.47
C GLY A 303 -3.98 11.98 23.49
N PHE A 304 -4.33 12.55 22.34
CA PHE A 304 -4.47 13.98 22.13
C PHE A 304 -5.42 14.30 20.96
N VAL A 305 -5.93 15.53 20.92
CA VAL A 305 -6.71 16.03 19.78
C VAL A 305 -5.82 16.84 18.83
N ILE A 306 -6.03 16.70 17.54
CA ILE A 306 -5.43 17.47 16.45
C ILE A 306 -6.50 18.39 15.87
N ASN A 307 -6.35 19.70 16.07
CA ASN A 307 -7.34 20.70 15.68
C ASN A 307 -7.09 21.24 14.26
N GLY A 308 -8.15 21.26 13.45
CA GLY A 308 -8.22 21.96 12.17
C GLY A 308 -8.01 23.47 12.29
N ILE A 309 -7.77 24.13 11.15
CA ILE A 309 -7.30 25.52 11.11
C ILE A 309 -8.44 26.50 10.79
N ASP A 310 -8.98 26.46 9.57
CA ASP A 310 -9.95 27.45 9.09
C ASP A 310 -11.36 26.83 8.97
N SER A 311 -12.38 27.70 9.06
CA SER A 311 -13.77 27.25 8.91
C SER A 311 -14.00 26.62 7.54
N LEU A 312 -14.72 25.50 7.50
CA LEU A 312 -15.03 24.71 6.30
C LEU A 312 -13.83 23.99 5.67
N ASP A 313 -12.71 23.84 6.37
CA ASP A 313 -11.60 23.01 5.89
C ASP A 313 -11.92 21.50 5.96
N PHE A 314 -12.83 21.10 6.86
CA PHE A 314 -13.22 19.69 7.09
C PHE A 314 -12.03 18.75 7.36
N SER A 315 -11.05 19.21 8.16
CA SER A 315 -9.93 18.36 8.59
C SER A 315 -10.43 17.10 9.33
N GLY A 316 -9.81 15.94 9.07
CA GLY A 316 -10.29 14.65 9.60
C GLY A 316 -11.35 13.99 8.71
N ARG A 317 -11.54 14.49 7.48
CA ARG A 317 -12.41 13.85 6.48
C ARG A 317 -11.91 12.47 6.06
N SER A 318 -10.59 12.35 5.97
CA SER A 318 -9.83 11.11 5.76
C SER A 318 -8.61 11.17 6.68
N VAL A 319 -8.32 10.07 7.38
CA VAL A 319 -7.13 9.92 8.22
C VAL A 319 -6.49 8.58 7.92
N SER A 320 -5.17 8.50 8.05
CA SER A 320 -4.43 7.24 8.01
C SER A 320 -3.11 7.35 8.75
N SER A 321 -2.49 6.22 9.08
CA SER A 321 -1.05 6.18 9.32
C SER A 321 -0.32 6.70 8.09
N ALA A 322 0.78 7.40 8.32
CA ALA A 322 1.75 7.82 7.32
C ALA A 322 2.99 6.90 7.31
N GLY A 323 3.00 5.84 8.12
CA GLY A 323 4.21 5.04 8.38
C GLY A 323 5.28 5.85 9.11
N ASP A 324 6.53 5.39 9.09
CA ASP A 324 7.71 6.16 9.52
C ASP A 324 8.22 7.04 8.37
N PHE A 325 7.41 8.02 7.99
CA PHE A 325 7.64 8.89 6.84
C PHE A 325 8.95 9.69 6.95
N ASN A 326 9.38 9.99 8.19
CA ASN A 326 10.58 10.77 8.46
C ASN A 326 11.80 9.93 8.90
N GLY A 327 11.63 8.62 9.11
CA GLY A 327 12.71 7.68 9.42
C GLY A 327 13.26 7.79 10.85
N ASP A 328 12.45 8.20 11.82
CA ASP A 328 12.84 8.30 13.22
C ASP A 328 12.42 7.08 14.07
N GLY A 329 11.75 6.11 13.44
CA GLY A 329 11.30 4.86 14.03
C GLY A 329 9.97 4.97 14.78
N LEU A 330 9.23 6.06 14.60
CA LEU A 330 7.89 6.26 15.16
C LEU A 330 6.86 6.29 14.05
N GLY A 331 5.63 5.87 14.34
CA GLY A 331 4.53 6.09 13.42
C GLY A 331 4.24 7.58 13.25
N ASP A 332 3.96 8.00 12.01
CA ASP A 332 3.45 9.33 11.69
C ASP A 332 1.98 9.21 11.25
N VAL A 333 1.24 10.33 11.19
CA VAL A 333 -0.15 10.32 10.69
C VAL A 333 -0.38 11.36 9.60
N ILE A 334 -1.27 11.03 8.66
CA ILE A 334 -1.74 11.92 7.60
C ILE A 334 -3.24 12.22 7.74
N ILE A 335 -3.61 13.49 7.58
CA ILE A 335 -4.97 14.00 7.75
C ILE A 335 -5.37 14.81 6.51
N GLY A 336 -6.43 14.40 5.84
CA GLY A 336 -7.05 15.11 4.72
C GLY A 336 -8.02 16.20 5.16
N ALA A 337 -7.94 17.36 4.51
CA ALA A 337 -8.84 18.51 4.65
C ALA A 337 -9.26 18.97 3.25
N THR A 338 -10.20 18.22 2.67
CA THR A 338 -10.55 18.25 1.24
C THR A 338 -10.97 19.63 0.72
N ASP A 339 -11.65 20.43 1.53
CA ASP A 339 -12.19 21.72 1.08
C ASP A 339 -11.28 22.90 1.50
N ALA A 340 -10.16 22.63 2.15
CA ALA A 340 -9.25 23.66 2.62
C ALA A 340 -8.69 24.48 1.46
N THR A 341 -8.64 25.81 1.64
CA THR A 341 -8.13 26.74 0.63
C THR A 341 -6.66 27.10 0.86
N ASN A 342 -5.88 27.14 -0.21
CA ASN A 342 -4.52 27.69 -0.24
C ASN A 342 -4.46 29.02 -1.03
N GLY A 343 -5.61 29.68 -1.23
CA GLY A 343 -5.77 30.81 -2.15
C GLY A 343 -6.55 30.44 -3.42
N ASN A 344 -6.66 29.14 -3.71
CA ASN A 344 -7.58 28.55 -4.68
C ASN A 344 -8.79 27.93 -3.93
N ASP A 345 -9.98 28.03 -4.51
CA ASP A 345 -11.22 27.52 -3.87
C ASP A 345 -11.17 25.99 -3.87
N THR A 346 -11.28 25.36 -2.68
CA THR A 346 -11.28 23.89 -2.51
C THR A 346 -10.20 23.14 -3.30
N ALA A 347 -8.99 23.72 -3.39
CA ALA A 347 -7.83 22.98 -3.88
C ALA A 347 -7.48 21.80 -2.96
N GLY A 348 -7.86 21.91 -1.69
CA GLY A 348 -7.64 20.89 -0.68
C GLY A 348 -6.24 20.95 -0.08
N LYS A 349 -6.12 20.38 1.12
CA LYS A 349 -4.85 20.21 1.83
C LYS A 349 -4.80 18.84 2.49
N SER A 350 -3.58 18.37 2.72
CA SER A 350 -3.31 17.29 3.66
C SER A 350 -2.28 17.76 4.69
N TYR A 351 -2.26 17.13 5.85
CA TYR A 351 -1.33 17.47 6.93
C TYR A 351 -0.67 16.20 7.43
N VAL A 352 0.65 16.24 7.53
CA VAL A 352 1.43 15.18 8.17
C VAL A 352 1.79 15.67 9.57
N VAL A 353 1.55 14.86 10.59
CA VAL A 353 1.97 15.11 11.98
C VAL A 353 2.93 14.00 12.37
N PHE A 354 4.14 14.39 12.78
CA PHE A 354 5.17 13.41 13.14
C PHE A 354 4.99 12.85 14.54
N GLY A 355 5.37 11.58 14.70
CA GLY A 355 5.52 10.90 15.97
C GLY A 355 6.49 11.59 16.91
N SER A 356 6.32 11.34 18.22
CA SER A 356 7.14 11.97 19.24
C SER A 356 7.24 11.12 20.51
N SER A 357 8.44 10.57 20.73
CA SER A 357 8.86 10.02 22.02
C SER A 357 8.98 11.06 23.15
N GLY A 358 8.89 12.34 22.82
CA GLY A 358 8.80 13.44 23.78
C GLY A 358 7.43 13.58 24.44
N GLY A 359 6.44 12.83 23.95
CA GLY A 359 5.02 12.96 24.30
C GLY A 359 4.33 14.09 23.53
N PHE A 360 3.02 14.18 23.73
CA PHE A 360 2.15 15.17 23.11
C PHE A 360 1.44 16.01 24.16
N ASP A 361 1.21 17.29 23.86
CA ASP A 361 0.24 18.08 24.62
C ASP A 361 -1.18 17.54 24.33
N PRO A 362 -2.15 17.69 25.26
CA PRO A 362 -3.53 17.23 25.03
C PRO A 362 -4.18 17.75 23.73
N SER A 363 -3.66 18.86 23.20
CA SER A 363 -4.17 19.54 22.02
C SER A 363 -2.99 19.95 21.14
N PHE A 364 -2.98 19.43 19.92
CA PHE A 364 -2.06 19.79 18.84
C PHE A 364 -2.79 20.66 17.81
N GLU A 365 -2.15 21.72 17.35
CA GLU A 365 -2.74 22.65 16.38
C GLU A 365 -2.08 22.47 15.02
N LEU A 366 -2.83 22.14 13.96
CA LEU A 366 -2.25 22.00 12.61
C LEU A 366 -1.59 23.30 12.12
N SER A 367 -2.02 24.45 12.63
CA SER A 367 -1.39 25.75 12.35
C SER A 367 0.02 25.91 12.95
N SER A 368 0.45 25.00 13.83
CA SER A 368 1.76 25.00 14.49
C SER A 368 2.81 24.13 13.82
N LEU A 369 2.48 23.49 12.70
CA LEU A 369 3.42 22.69 11.91
C LEU A 369 4.59 23.54 11.41
N ASP A 370 5.80 23.05 11.61
CA ASP A 370 7.03 23.79 11.32
C ASP A 370 8.14 22.98 10.63
N GLY A 371 7.80 21.81 10.11
CA GLY A 371 8.71 20.89 9.44
C GLY A 371 9.46 19.95 10.38
N ARG A 372 9.43 20.21 11.69
CA ARG A 372 10.04 19.33 12.72
C ARG A 372 9.02 18.50 13.48
N ASN A 373 7.76 18.91 13.46
CA ASN A 373 6.61 18.23 14.08
C ASN A 373 5.56 17.85 13.02
N GLY A 374 5.99 17.79 11.75
CA GLY A 374 5.14 17.62 10.59
C GLY A 374 5.06 18.88 9.71
N PHE A 375 4.24 18.81 8.67
CA PHE A 375 4.12 19.85 7.62
C PHE A 375 2.76 19.77 6.92
N VAL A 376 2.40 20.85 6.22
CA VAL A 376 1.21 20.89 5.36
C VAL A 376 1.56 20.57 3.91
N ILE A 377 0.70 19.83 3.23
CA ILE A 377 0.74 19.54 1.80
C ILE A 377 -0.39 20.30 1.11
N ASN A 378 -0.04 21.22 0.21
CA ASN A 378 -1.00 22.07 -0.48
C ASN A 378 -1.40 21.48 -1.84
N GLY A 379 -2.73 21.41 -2.09
CA GLY A 379 -3.32 21.10 -3.39
C GLY A 379 -2.96 22.11 -4.48
N ILE A 380 -3.28 21.81 -5.74
CA ILE A 380 -2.82 22.59 -6.88
C ILE A 380 -3.88 23.58 -7.36
N ASP A 381 -4.91 23.10 -8.05
CA ASP A 381 -5.90 23.92 -8.71
C ASP A 381 -7.23 23.98 -7.92
N SER A 382 -8.02 25.01 -8.19
CA SER A 382 -9.33 25.15 -7.53
C SER A 382 -10.23 23.97 -7.91
N TYR A 383 -10.97 23.44 -6.94
CA TYR A 383 -11.89 22.31 -7.08
C TYR A 383 -11.25 20.95 -7.37
N ASP A 384 -9.93 20.82 -7.18
CA ASP A 384 -9.25 19.51 -7.28
C ASP A 384 -9.61 18.59 -6.10
N ASP A 385 -10.02 19.17 -4.97
CA ASP A 385 -10.42 18.45 -3.76
C ASP A 385 -9.30 17.51 -3.25
N SER A 386 -8.03 17.98 -3.24
CA SER A 386 -6.90 17.20 -2.73
C SER A 386 -7.05 16.87 -1.23
N GLY A 387 -6.60 15.70 -0.81
CA GLY A 387 -6.84 15.21 0.55
C GLY A 387 -8.26 14.64 0.72
N ARG A 388 -8.92 14.28 -0.38
CA ARG A 388 -10.22 13.56 -0.37
C ARG A 388 -10.11 12.16 0.24
N SER A 389 -8.98 11.52 -0.03
CA SER A 389 -8.53 10.24 0.51
C SER A 389 -7.02 10.35 0.72
N VAL A 390 -6.51 9.87 1.85
CA VAL A 390 -5.08 9.87 2.19
C VAL A 390 -4.70 8.52 2.79
N SER A 391 -3.48 8.07 2.52
CA SER A 391 -2.92 6.85 3.10
C SER A 391 -1.39 6.90 3.08
N SER A 392 -0.74 6.11 3.93
CA SER A 392 0.61 5.60 3.62
C SER A 392 0.57 4.87 2.28
N ALA A 393 1.62 5.05 1.50
CA ALA A 393 1.91 4.33 0.29
C ALA A 393 2.84 3.12 0.54
N GLY A 394 3.44 3.01 1.73
CA GLY A 394 4.62 2.16 1.94
C GLY A 394 5.87 2.76 1.28
N ASP A 395 6.97 2.02 1.23
CA ASP A 395 8.19 2.44 0.54
C ASP A 395 8.11 2.09 -0.95
N VAL A 396 7.37 2.90 -1.71
CA VAL A 396 7.13 2.64 -3.15
C VAL A 396 8.34 2.94 -4.04
N ASN A 397 9.39 3.49 -3.44
CA ASN A 397 10.58 3.94 -4.12
C ASN A 397 11.84 3.16 -3.69
N GLY A 398 11.71 2.26 -2.71
CA GLY A 398 12.76 1.38 -2.21
C GLY A 398 13.92 2.12 -1.54
N ASP A 399 13.70 3.29 -0.96
CA ASP A 399 14.74 4.07 -0.27
C ASP A 399 14.77 3.91 1.26
N GLY A 400 13.84 3.12 1.79
CA GLY A 400 13.71 2.74 3.19
C GLY A 400 12.92 3.72 4.04
N PHE A 401 12.16 4.63 3.43
CA PHE A 401 11.24 5.52 4.12
C PHE A 401 9.82 5.27 3.58
N ASP A 402 8.83 5.28 4.47
CA ASP A 402 7.45 5.21 4.03
C ASP A 402 7.07 6.46 3.23
N ASP A 403 6.29 6.28 2.17
CA ASP A 403 5.80 7.33 1.29
C ASP A 403 4.31 7.60 1.53
N LEU A 404 3.76 8.64 0.93
CA LEU A 404 2.35 9.04 1.08
C LEU A 404 1.63 9.02 -0.26
N ILE A 405 0.36 8.60 -0.26
CA ILE A 405 -0.55 8.77 -1.40
C ILE A 405 -1.77 9.62 -1.04
N ILE A 406 -2.08 10.58 -1.91
CA ILE A 406 -3.14 11.59 -1.71
C ILE A 406 -4.02 11.65 -2.95
N GLY A 407 -5.33 11.38 -2.78
CA GLY A 407 -6.32 11.47 -3.85
C GLY A 407 -6.90 12.88 -4.02
N ALA A 408 -7.08 13.31 -5.27
CA ALA A 408 -7.70 14.56 -5.70
C ALA A 408 -8.70 14.28 -6.83
N ILE A 409 -9.94 13.97 -6.45
CA ILE A 409 -10.98 13.49 -7.38
C ILE A 409 -11.46 14.54 -8.39
N GLY A 410 -11.22 15.82 -8.08
CA GLY A 410 -11.62 16.94 -8.91
C GLY A 410 -10.59 17.31 -9.98
N GLY A 411 -9.40 16.68 -9.94
CA GLY A 411 -8.32 16.93 -10.87
C GLY A 411 -8.76 16.73 -12.33
N ASP A 412 -8.25 17.61 -13.20
CA ASP A 412 -8.55 17.66 -14.63
C ASP A 412 -7.32 17.32 -15.51
N PRO A 413 -6.62 16.19 -15.27
CA PRO A 413 -5.37 15.88 -15.95
C PRO A 413 -5.61 15.78 -17.45
N ASN A 414 -4.65 16.29 -18.22
CA ASN A 414 -4.74 16.34 -19.69
C ASN A 414 -6.01 17.06 -20.22
N GLY A 415 -6.67 17.88 -19.40
CA GLY A 415 -7.90 18.59 -19.73
C GLY A 415 -9.17 17.74 -19.69
N GLN A 416 -9.13 16.58 -19.02
CA GLN A 416 -10.27 15.68 -18.85
C GLN A 416 -10.99 15.96 -17.53
N SER A 417 -12.18 16.55 -17.62
CA SER A 417 -12.87 17.03 -16.42
C SER A 417 -13.20 15.90 -15.44
N TYR A 418 -12.79 16.03 -14.18
CA TYR A 418 -12.98 15.02 -13.12
C TYR A 418 -12.46 13.63 -13.51
N ALA A 419 -11.40 13.56 -14.32
CA ALA A 419 -10.68 12.30 -14.48
C ALA A 419 -9.99 11.90 -13.17
N GLY A 420 -9.65 12.88 -12.34
CA GLY A 420 -9.06 12.70 -11.02
C GLY A 420 -7.55 12.48 -11.10
N GLU A 421 -6.86 12.86 -10.03
CA GLU A 421 -5.42 12.71 -9.87
C GLU A 421 -5.12 12.05 -8.52
N SER A 422 -3.99 11.40 -8.43
CA SER A 422 -3.39 10.99 -7.16
C SER A 422 -1.94 11.45 -7.11
N TYR A 423 -1.46 11.77 -5.92
CA TYR A 423 -0.13 12.31 -5.72
C TYR A 423 0.62 11.44 -4.75
N VAL A 424 1.83 11.03 -5.13
CA VAL A 424 2.77 10.33 -4.26
C VAL A 424 3.82 11.32 -3.81
N VAL A 425 4.06 11.40 -2.50
CA VAL A 425 5.10 12.25 -1.89
C VAL A 425 6.08 11.35 -1.16
N PHE A 426 7.37 11.49 -1.46
CA PHE A 426 8.39 10.61 -0.87
C PHE A 426 8.80 11.00 0.55
N GLY A 427 8.95 9.99 1.39
CA GLY A 427 9.51 10.06 2.74
C GLY A 427 10.98 10.45 2.74
N SER A 428 11.48 10.94 3.88
CA SER A 428 12.88 11.35 4.00
C SER A 428 13.31 11.68 5.42
N SER A 429 14.51 11.23 5.79
CA SER A 429 15.22 11.71 6.99
C SER A 429 15.91 13.08 6.82
N SER A 430 15.86 13.70 5.63
CA SER A 430 16.56 14.97 5.36
C SER A 430 15.88 16.21 5.96
N GLY A 431 14.72 16.03 6.58
CA GLY A 431 13.90 17.07 7.19
C GLY A 431 13.03 17.79 6.17
N PHE A 432 11.88 18.28 6.63
CA PHE A 432 10.86 18.87 5.76
C PHE A 432 10.71 20.37 6.02
N ASP A 433 10.38 21.12 4.98
CA ASP A 433 9.89 22.49 5.16
C ASP A 433 8.47 22.44 5.76
N PRO A 434 8.02 23.49 6.48
CA PRO A 434 6.66 23.55 7.03
C PRO A 434 5.53 23.36 6.01
N SER A 435 5.83 23.59 4.73
CA SER A 435 4.88 23.51 3.63
C SER A 435 5.49 22.80 2.42
N PHE A 436 4.77 21.83 1.88
CA PHE A 436 5.06 21.13 0.63
C PHE A 436 3.99 21.46 -0.40
N GLU A 437 4.39 21.70 -1.65
CA GLU A 437 3.47 22.02 -2.75
C GLU A 437 3.40 20.82 -3.69
N LEU A 438 2.21 20.26 -3.94
CA LEU A 438 2.06 19.12 -4.87
C LEU A 438 2.52 19.49 -6.30
N SER A 439 2.42 20.76 -6.68
CA SER A 439 2.95 21.27 -7.95
C SER A 439 4.48 21.21 -8.09
N SER A 440 5.20 20.91 -7.00
CA SER A 440 6.66 20.80 -6.97
C SER A 440 7.20 19.39 -7.17
N LEU A 441 6.32 18.40 -7.37
CA LEU A 441 6.70 17.02 -7.64
C LEU A 441 7.51 16.91 -8.95
N ASP A 442 8.70 16.33 -8.87
CA ASP A 442 9.66 16.28 -9.99
C ASP A 442 10.28 14.89 -10.24
N GLY A 443 9.78 13.86 -9.56
CA GLY A 443 10.29 12.49 -9.63
C GLY A 443 11.44 12.20 -8.66
N SER A 444 11.98 13.21 -7.95
CA SER A 444 12.94 13.01 -6.86
C SER A 444 12.34 13.17 -5.46
N ASN A 445 11.15 13.77 -5.38
CA ASN A 445 10.38 14.02 -4.16
C ASN A 445 8.96 13.44 -4.26
N GLY A 446 8.72 12.56 -5.23
CA GLY A 446 7.44 11.96 -5.56
C GLY A 446 6.98 12.26 -6.99
N PHE A 447 5.74 11.89 -7.31
CA PHE A 447 5.17 11.97 -8.66
C PHE A 447 3.63 12.09 -8.63
N VAL A 448 3.04 12.52 -9.75
CA VAL A 448 1.58 12.52 -9.95
C VAL A 448 1.13 11.33 -10.79
N ILE A 449 -0.04 10.80 -10.48
CA ILE A 449 -0.74 9.73 -11.19
C ILE A 449 -2.01 10.32 -11.79
N ASN A 450 -2.10 10.36 -13.11
CA ASN A 450 -3.22 10.94 -13.84
C ASN A 450 -4.31 9.91 -14.14
N GLY A 451 -5.56 10.24 -13.82
CA GLY A 451 -6.76 9.58 -14.32
C GLY A 451 -6.91 9.67 -15.84
N ILE A 452 -7.81 8.85 -16.38
CA ILE A 452 -7.91 8.59 -17.83
C ILE A 452 -9.04 9.39 -18.47
N ASP A 453 -10.29 9.06 -18.16
CA ASP A 453 -11.47 9.62 -18.81
C ASP A 453 -12.26 10.55 -17.89
N SER A 454 -12.99 11.48 -18.51
CA SER A 454 -13.78 12.47 -17.78
C SER A 454 -14.88 11.81 -16.94
N GLY A 455 -14.87 12.10 -15.64
CA GLY A 455 -15.85 11.57 -14.69
C GLY A 455 -15.50 10.19 -14.14
N ASP A 456 -14.27 9.70 -14.33
CA ASP A 456 -13.79 8.47 -13.71
C ASP A 456 -13.58 8.64 -12.20
N TYR A 457 -13.28 9.86 -11.75
CA TYR A 457 -12.98 10.19 -10.36
C TYR A 457 -11.85 9.33 -9.77
N SER A 458 -10.75 9.17 -10.51
CA SER A 458 -9.55 8.52 -9.98
C SER A 458 -9.04 9.25 -8.73
N GLY A 459 -8.49 8.52 -7.76
CA GLY A 459 -8.14 9.05 -6.44
C GLY A 459 -9.34 9.17 -5.49
N TRP A 460 -10.49 8.55 -5.80
CA TRP A 460 -11.64 8.53 -4.90
C TRP A 460 -11.34 7.82 -3.58
N SER A 461 -10.61 6.71 -3.69
CA SER A 461 -9.97 6.02 -2.59
C SER A 461 -8.55 5.67 -3.02
N VAL A 462 -7.60 5.75 -2.09
CA VAL A 462 -6.17 5.44 -2.30
C VAL A 462 -5.63 4.71 -1.10
N SER A 463 -4.70 3.78 -1.32
CA SER A 463 -3.99 3.02 -0.29
C SER A 463 -2.68 2.48 -0.86
N SER A 464 -1.75 2.08 0.01
CA SER A 464 -0.77 1.05 -0.36
C SER A 464 -1.51 -0.24 -0.73
N ALA A 465 -0.95 -0.97 -1.69
CA ALA A 465 -1.35 -2.32 -2.04
C ALA A 465 -0.46 -3.38 -1.34
N GLY A 466 0.64 -2.97 -0.70
CA GLY A 466 1.73 -3.88 -0.32
C GLY A 466 2.52 -4.34 -1.54
N ASP A 467 3.39 -5.34 -1.39
CA ASP A 467 4.17 -5.92 -2.49
C ASP A 467 3.36 -7.01 -3.21
N VAL A 468 2.53 -6.60 -4.17
CA VAL A 468 1.62 -7.52 -4.86
C VAL A 468 2.33 -8.35 -5.93
N ASN A 469 3.53 -7.94 -6.33
CA ASN A 469 4.28 -8.53 -7.43
C ASN A 469 5.53 -9.33 -6.97
N GLY A 470 5.96 -9.13 -5.73
CA GLY A 470 7.05 -9.82 -5.04
C GLY A 470 8.45 -9.27 -5.33
N ASP A 471 8.57 -8.02 -5.78
CA ASP A 471 9.86 -7.37 -6.06
C ASP A 471 10.51 -6.75 -4.81
N GLY A 472 9.82 -6.81 -3.67
CA GLY A 472 10.24 -6.28 -2.38
C GLY A 472 10.00 -4.78 -2.20
N ILE A 473 9.18 -4.18 -3.06
CA ILE A 473 8.83 -2.75 -3.04
C ILE A 473 7.31 -2.64 -2.94
N ASP A 474 6.83 -1.70 -2.11
CA ASP A 474 5.40 -1.52 -1.96
C ASP A 474 4.76 -0.97 -3.24
N ASP A 475 3.58 -1.49 -3.57
CA ASP A 475 2.75 -1.06 -4.69
C ASP A 475 1.59 -0.18 -4.20
N LEU A 476 0.89 0.44 -5.14
CA LEU A 476 -0.22 1.37 -4.87
C LEU A 476 -1.53 0.85 -5.42
N ILE A 477 -2.64 1.09 -4.72
CA ILE A 477 -3.99 0.89 -5.26
C ILE A 477 -4.82 2.19 -5.25
N ILE A 478 -5.43 2.50 -6.40
CA ILE A 478 -6.24 3.70 -6.62
C ILE A 478 -7.62 3.32 -7.16
N GLY A 479 -8.68 3.78 -6.50
CA GLY A 479 -10.06 3.59 -6.93
C GLY A 479 -10.60 4.72 -7.82
N ALA A 480 -11.27 4.35 -8.91
CA ALA A 480 -11.92 5.23 -9.89
C ALA A 480 -13.38 4.79 -10.10
N SER A 481 -14.21 5.04 -9.08
CA SER A 481 -15.59 4.52 -9.03
C SER A 481 -16.53 5.00 -10.14
N GLY A 482 -16.20 6.10 -10.82
CA GLY A 482 -16.98 6.62 -11.94
C GLY A 482 -16.68 5.94 -13.28
N ALA A 483 -15.56 5.21 -13.35
CA ALA A 483 -15.05 4.65 -14.59
C ALA A 483 -16.00 3.63 -15.22
N SER A 484 -15.88 3.47 -16.53
CA SER A 484 -16.83 2.71 -17.36
C SER A 484 -16.16 1.57 -18.15
N PRO A 485 -15.54 0.60 -17.46
CA PRO A 485 -14.80 -0.48 -18.10
C PRO A 485 -15.74 -1.28 -19.00
N ASN A 486 -15.20 -1.77 -20.11
CA ASN A 486 -15.94 -2.60 -21.07
C ASN A 486 -17.25 -1.96 -21.60
N GLY A 487 -17.41 -0.64 -21.45
CA GLY A 487 -18.63 0.10 -21.80
C GLY A 487 -19.76 0.04 -20.75
N ASN A 488 -19.51 -0.52 -19.57
CA ASN A 488 -20.45 -0.59 -18.46
C ASN A 488 -20.36 0.69 -17.62
N SER A 489 -21.30 1.61 -17.80
CA SER A 489 -21.27 2.92 -17.15
C SER A 489 -21.18 2.83 -15.62
N SER A 490 -20.13 3.43 -15.04
CA SER A 490 -19.91 3.48 -13.59
C SER A 490 -19.91 2.09 -12.93
N ALA A 491 -19.44 1.07 -13.65
CA ALA A 491 -19.04 -0.19 -13.00
C ALA A 491 -17.82 0.02 -12.07
N GLY A 492 -17.07 1.10 -12.32
CA GLY A 492 -15.88 1.45 -11.57
C GLY A 492 -14.65 0.67 -12.03
N GLU A 493 -13.49 1.26 -11.82
CA GLU A 493 -12.19 0.62 -12.01
C GLU A 493 -11.36 0.82 -10.74
N SER A 494 -10.41 -0.06 -10.51
CA SER A 494 -9.30 0.18 -9.60
C SER A 494 -7.99 -0.05 -10.34
N TYR A 495 -6.91 0.57 -9.88
CA TYR A 495 -5.63 0.52 -10.55
C TYR A 495 -4.56 0.15 -9.55
N VAL A 496 -3.82 -0.90 -9.84
CA VAL A 496 -2.58 -1.20 -9.14
C VAL A 496 -1.44 -0.57 -9.93
N VAL A 497 -0.61 0.24 -9.27
CA VAL A 497 0.59 0.85 -9.86
C VAL A 497 1.79 0.30 -9.11
N PHE A 498 2.72 -0.31 -9.83
CA PHE A 498 3.87 -0.93 -9.17
C PHE A 498 4.88 0.10 -8.67
N GLY A 499 5.46 -0.19 -7.51
CA GLY A 499 6.61 0.50 -6.97
C GLY A 499 7.84 0.36 -7.89
N PHE A 500 8.90 1.09 -7.57
CA PHE A 500 10.15 0.99 -8.32
C PHE A 500 11.35 1.35 -7.45
N SER A 501 12.48 0.65 -7.65
CA SER A 501 13.68 0.99 -6.89
C SER A 501 14.35 2.25 -7.43
N THR A 502 14.55 3.24 -6.58
CA THR A 502 15.44 4.39 -6.83
C THR A 502 16.88 4.11 -6.41
N ASN A 503 17.07 3.07 -5.58
CA ASN A 503 18.36 2.59 -5.12
C ASN A 503 19.10 1.83 -6.23
N THR A 504 19.88 2.59 -7.02
CA THR A 504 20.80 2.03 -8.03
C THR A 504 21.99 1.25 -7.45
N THR A 505 22.09 1.07 -6.13
CA THR A 505 23.15 0.26 -5.51
C THR A 505 22.85 -1.22 -5.70
N PRO A 506 23.66 -1.96 -6.47
CA PRO A 506 23.35 -3.34 -6.76
C PRO A 506 23.41 -4.23 -5.52
N ASN A 507 22.48 -5.17 -5.40
CA ASN A 507 22.46 -6.19 -4.37
C ASN A 507 23.68 -7.14 -4.53
N GLU A 508 24.43 -7.42 -3.47
CA GLU A 508 25.63 -8.27 -3.54
C GLU A 508 25.33 -9.73 -3.14
N ILE A 509 25.21 -10.61 -4.14
CA ILE A 509 24.92 -12.04 -3.95
C ILE A 509 26.20 -12.85 -4.13
N ASN A 510 26.68 -13.43 -3.04
CA ASN A 510 27.94 -14.17 -3.02
C ASN A 510 27.70 -15.66 -2.71
N GLY A 511 28.18 -16.51 -3.62
CA GLY A 511 28.23 -17.95 -3.45
C GLY A 511 29.31 -18.41 -2.47
N THR A 512 29.47 -19.72 -2.40
CA THR A 512 30.52 -20.38 -1.62
C THR A 512 31.64 -20.86 -2.55
N SER A 513 32.67 -21.53 -2.04
CA SER A 513 33.61 -22.25 -2.92
C SER A 513 33.03 -23.58 -3.46
N GLY A 514 31.76 -23.87 -3.16
CA GLY A 514 31.04 -25.08 -3.48
C GLY A 514 30.35 -24.99 -4.85
N ARG A 515 29.38 -25.86 -5.11
CA ARG A 515 28.50 -25.68 -6.27
C ARG A 515 27.22 -25.02 -5.78
N ASP A 516 26.93 -23.86 -6.32
CA ASP A 516 25.82 -23.03 -5.93
C ASP A 516 24.82 -22.85 -7.08
N ASN A 517 23.57 -22.59 -6.70
CA ASN A 517 22.51 -22.14 -7.60
C ASN A 517 22.05 -20.80 -7.05
N LEU A 518 22.54 -19.72 -7.66
CA LEU A 518 22.30 -18.35 -7.23
C LEU A 518 21.27 -17.72 -8.17
N THR A 519 20.28 -17.07 -7.58
CA THR A 519 19.23 -16.32 -8.28
C THR A 519 19.21 -14.93 -7.67
N GLY A 520 19.29 -13.89 -8.51
CA GLY A 520 19.10 -12.51 -8.09
C GLY A 520 17.64 -12.14 -7.91
N THR A 521 17.45 -10.87 -7.61
CA THR A 521 16.18 -10.18 -7.40
C THR A 521 15.68 -9.60 -8.72
N ASP A 522 14.60 -8.81 -8.69
CA ASP A 522 14.17 -8.04 -9.85
C ASP A 522 14.86 -6.66 -9.96
N GLY A 523 15.66 -6.30 -8.96
CA GLY A 523 16.54 -5.13 -8.97
C GLY A 523 17.93 -5.46 -9.50
N ASN A 524 18.77 -4.43 -9.67
CA ASN A 524 20.14 -4.64 -10.14
C ASN A 524 20.95 -5.50 -9.15
N ASP A 525 21.51 -6.61 -9.60
CA ASP A 525 22.33 -7.50 -8.77
C ASP A 525 23.80 -7.51 -9.16
N VAL A 526 24.64 -7.91 -8.22
CA VAL A 526 26.01 -8.35 -8.43
C VAL A 526 26.12 -9.77 -7.92
N ILE A 527 26.24 -10.72 -8.85
CA ILE A 527 26.27 -12.14 -8.53
C ILE A 527 27.70 -12.68 -8.71
N THR A 528 28.27 -13.20 -7.61
CA THR A 528 29.61 -13.80 -7.58
C THR A 528 29.53 -15.27 -7.17
N GLY A 529 29.69 -16.20 -8.13
CA GLY A 529 29.65 -17.66 -7.88
C GLY A 529 30.86 -18.21 -7.11
N LEU A 530 32.04 -17.60 -7.30
CA LEU A 530 33.35 -18.07 -6.82
C LEU A 530 33.79 -19.40 -7.49
N GLN A 531 34.30 -20.35 -6.71
CA GLN A 531 34.97 -21.54 -7.25
C GLN A 531 33.98 -22.67 -7.48
N SER A 532 34.25 -23.46 -8.52
CA SER A 532 33.52 -24.65 -8.95
C SER A 532 32.63 -24.33 -10.14
N ARG A 533 31.41 -24.85 -10.20
CA ARG A 533 30.57 -24.74 -11.38
C ARG A 533 29.19 -24.42 -10.91
N ASP A 534 28.88 -23.15 -11.00
CA ASP A 534 27.68 -22.57 -10.44
C ASP A 534 26.67 -22.31 -11.54
N THR A 535 25.43 -22.17 -11.11
CA THR A 535 24.32 -21.77 -11.98
C THR A 535 23.84 -20.42 -11.47
N LEU A 536 23.94 -19.40 -12.31
CA LEU A 536 23.66 -18.01 -11.99
C LEU A 536 22.46 -17.56 -12.82
N THR A 537 21.48 -16.96 -12.15
CA THR A 537 20.29 -16.34 -12.73
C THR A 537 20.22 -14.92 -12.19
N GLY A 538 20.13 -13.95 -13.09
CA GLY A 538 20.05 -12.52 -12.79
C GLY A 538 18.72 -12.15 -12.14
N GLY A 539 17.62 -12.49 -12.80
CA GLY A 539 16.30 -11.97 -12.45
C GLY A 539 15.92 -10.80 -13.35
N GLY A 540 15.16 -9.84 -12.82
CA GLY A 540 14.99 -8.51 -13.41
C GLY A 540 16.17 -7.58 -13.10
N GLY A 541 16.18 -6.38 -13.67
CA GLY A 541 17.22 -5.37 -13.42
C GLY A 541 18.42 -5.44 -14.38
N ASP A 542 19.37 -4.50 -14.20
CA ASP A 542 20.66 -4.46 -14.91
C ASP A 542 21.75 -5.15 -14.07
N ASP A 543 22.02 -6.43 -14.36
CA ASP A 543 22.85 -7.27 -13.48
C ASP A 543 24.34 -7.30 -13.82
N ILE A 544 25.16 -7.66 -12.82
CA ILE A 544 26.59 -7.87 -12.95
C ILE A 544 26.97 -9.28 -12.49
N PHE A 545 27.35 -10.12 -13.44
CA PHE A 545 27.96 -11.42 -13.14
C PHE A 545 29.47 -11.25 -12.96
N ARG A 546 29.94 -11.26 -11.72
CA ARG A 546 31.32 -10.89 -11.35
C ARG A 546 32.22 -12.11 -11.20
N TYR A 547 33.38 -12.04 -11.86
CA TYR A 547 34.45 -13.04 -11.77
C TYR A 547 35.75 -12.37 -11.35
N THR A 548 36.40 -12.92 -10.31
CA THR A 548 37.57 -12.29 -9.68
C THR A 548 38.89 -12.94 -10.06
N ALA A 549 38.86 -14.20 -10.50
CA ALA A 549 40.05 -14.94 -10.89
C ALA A 549 39.76 -16.07 -11.90
N LEU A 550 40.81 -16.56 -12.56
CA LEU A 550 40.71 -17.71 -13.47
C LEU A 550 40.18 -19.01 -12.82
N VAL A 551 40.22 -19.10 -11.49
CA VAL A 551 39.71 -20.27 -10.75
C VAL A 551 38.18 -20.29 -10.68
N ASP A 552 37.53 -19.17 -10.99
CA ASP A 552 36.07 -19.00 -11.00
C ASP A 552 35.45 -19.51 -12.33
N ALA A 553 36.18 -20.38 -13.05
CA ALA A 553 35.77 -20.88 -14.35
C ALA A 553 34.83 -22.08 -14.21
N GLY A 554 33.77 -22.12 -15.02
CA GLY A 554 32.90 -23.29 -15.18
C GLY A 554 31.42 -22.96 -15.24
N ASP A 555 31.06 -21.75 -14.84
CA ASP A 555 29.70 -21.34 -14.53
C ASP A 555 28.77 -21.28 -15.74
N ILE A 556 27.48 -21.30 -15.42
CA ILE A 556 26.38 -21.18 -16.37
C ILE A 556 25.55 -19.96 -15.96
N ILE A 557 25.48 -18.96 -16.84
CA ILE A 557 24.52 -17.85 -16.71
C ILE A 557 23.28 -18.22 -17.52
N ARG A 558 22.08 -18.15 -16.92
CA ARG A 558 20.85 -18.71 -17.52
C ARG A 558 20.03 -17.72 -18.35
N ASP A 559 20.07 -16.45 -18.02
CA ASP A 559 19.08 -15.43 -18.42
C ASP A 559 19.69 -14.11 -18.89
N PHE A 560 21.02 -14.03 -19.03
CA PHE A 560 21.74 -12.82 -19.44
C PHE A 560 21.03 -11.96 -20.51
N GLU A 561 20.66 -10.74 -20.13
CA GLU A 561 20.01 -9.76 -21.00
C GLU A 561 21.03 -8.86 -21.72
N VAL A 562 21.04 -8.90 -23.05
CA VAL A 562 22.03 -8.17 -23.85
C VAL A 562 21.75 -6.67 -23.84
N GLY A 563 22.74 -5.90 -23.36
CA GLY A 563 22.70 -4.43 -23.33
C GLY A 563 22.31 -3.85 -21.98
N SER A 564 21.64 -4.65 -21.15
CA SER A 564 21.34 -4.39 -19.75
C SER A 564 22.48 -4.98 -18.91
N ASP A 565 22.48 -6.30 -18.72
CA ASP A 565 23.48 -7.04 -17.95
C ASP A 565 24.93 -6.86 -18.41
N LYS A 566 25.85 -7.07 -17.46
CA LYS A 566 27.30 -7.10 -17.63
C LYS A 566 27.91 -8.37 -17.07
N ILE A 567 28.95 -8.85 -17.76
CA ILE A 567 29.90 -9.81 -17.20
C ILE A 567 31.16 -9.03 -16.81
N ASP A 568 31.47 -8.99 -15.51
CA ASP A 568 32.66 -8.33 -14.99
C ASP A 568 33.84 -9.31 -14.95
N LEU A 569 34.84 -9.02 -15.80
CA LEU A 569 36.08 -9.78 -15.93
C LEU A 569 37.31 -8.98 -15.48
N ALA A 570 37.14 -7.79 -14.88
CA ALA A 570 38.26 -6.94 -14.49
C ALA A 570 39.23 -7.68 -13.56
N GLY A 571 38.70 -8.38 -12.54
CA GLY A 571 39.51 -9.21 -11.65
C GLY A 571 40.24 -10.36 -12.36
N VAL A 572 39.56 -11.02 -13.31
CA VAL A 572 40.18 -12.09 -14.12
C VAL A 572 41.33 -11.54 -14.97
N LEU A 573 41.14 -10.39 -15.61
CA LEU A 573 42.12 -9.75 -16.48
C LEU A 573 43.34 -9.24 -15.69
N ASP A 574 43.12 -8.67 -14.52
CA ASP A 574 44.17 -8.32 -13.56
C ASP A 574 44.98 -9.56 -13.13
N SER A 575 44.29 -10.68 -12.88
CA SER A 575 44.93 -11.93 -12.45
C SER A 575 45.89 -12.52 -13.50
N VAL A 576 45.67 -12.20 -14.79
CA VAL A 576 46.55 -12.60 -15.91
C VAL A 576 47.51 -11.50 -16.34
N GLY A 577 47.47 -10.33 -15.69
CA GLY A 577 48.35 -9.20 -15.97
C GLY A 577 48.07 -8.49 -17.30
N PHE A 578 46.81 -8.48 -17.75
CA PHE A 578 46.41 -7.69 -18.90
C PHE A 578 46.51 -6.20 -18.57
N ALA A 579 47.06 -5.39 -19.49
CA ALA A 579 47.24 -3.94 -19.32
C ALA A 579 46.80 -3.14 -20.56
N GLY A 580 45.97 -3.76 -21.42
CA GLY A 580 45.42 -3.14 -22.62
C GLY A 580 44.06 -2.50 -22.36
N VAL A 581 43.45 -1.97 -23.43
CA VAL A 581 42.12 -1.30 -23.36
C VAL A 581 40.99 -2.12 -23.97
N ASP A 582 41.31 -3.15 -24.75
CA ASP A 582 40.32 -4.00 -25.42
C ASP A 582 40.80 -5.46 -25.36
N PRO A 583 40.41 -6.22 -24.33
CA PRO A 583 40.81 -7.61 -24.15
C PRO A 583 40.19 -8.54 -25.19
N ILE A 584 39.05 -8.17 -25.80
CA ILE A 584 38.44 -8.91 -26.91
C ILE A 584 39.34 -8.80 -28.15
N ALA A 585 39.66 -7.57 -28.58
CA ALA A 585 40.52 -7.35 -29.76
C ALA A 585 41.95 -7.86 -29.53
N SER A 586 42.43 -7.84 -28.29
CA SER A 586 43.73 -8.38 -27.91
C SER A 586 43.74 -9.92 -27.83
N GLY A 587 42.57 -10.56 -27.88
CA GLY A 587 42.38 -12.01 -27.85
C GLY A 587 42.49 -12.66 -26.47
N TYR A 588 42.43 -11.87 -25.40
CA TYR A 588 42.34 -12.37 -24.02
C TYR A 588 40.94 -12.89 -23.71
N VAL A 589 39.91 -12.31 -24.32
CA VAL A 589 38.52 -12.78 -24.24
C VAL A 589 38.07 -13.21 -25.64
N GLY A 590 37.41 -14.36 -25.73
CA GLY A 590 36.92 -14.91 -26.99
C GLY A 590 35.59 -15.60 -26.83
N PHE A 591 34.90 -15.81 -27.95
CA PHE A 591 33.52 -16.32 -27.98
C PHE A 591 33.40 -17.49 -28.96
N ARG A 592 32.68 -18.53 -28.56
CA ARG A 592 32.39 -19.70 -29.40
C ARG A 592 30.93 -20.10 -29.27
N ASP A 593 30.21 -20.16 -30.38
CA ASP A 593 28.83 -20.66 -30.38
C ASP A 593 28.76 -22.13 -29.93
N ARG A 594 27.76 -22.44 -29.12
CA ARG A 594 27.41 -23.78 -28.67
C ARG A 594 25.89 -23.97 -28.73
N GLY A 595 25.37 -24.15 -29.94
CA GLY A 595 23.92 -24.18 -30.17
C GLY A 595 23.35 -22.77 -30.10
N ALA A 596 22.33 -22.56 -29.26
CA ALA A 596 21.77 -21.23 -28.96
C ALA A 596 22.59 -20.45 -27.91
N ASN A 597 23.61 -21.08 -27.31
CA ASN A 597 24.38 -20.54 -26.20
C ASN A 597 25.74 -20.04 -26.68
N THR A 598 26.38 -19.19 -25.89
CA THR A 598 27.78 -18.76 -26.11
C THR A 598 28.69 -19.32 -25.04
N LEU A 599 29.78 -19.94 -25.47
CA LEU A 599 30.91 -20.27 -24.61
C LEU A 599 31.92 -19.12 -24.67
N LEU A 600 32.06 -18.40 -23.57
CA LEU A 600 33.13 -17.43 -23.39
C LEU A 600 34.42 -18.18 -23.05
N THR A 601 35.52 -17.75 -23.64
CA THR A 601 36.86 -18.28 -23.42
C THR A 601 37.80 -17.19 -22.96
N VAL A 602 38.69 -17.52 -22.04
CA VAL A 602 39.78 -16.64 -21.61
C VAL A 602 41.11 -17.23 -22.06
N ASP A 603 41.96 -16.41 -22.68
CA ASP A 603 43.33 -16.74 -23.05
C ASP A 603 44.32 -15.89 -22.25
N PRO A 604 45.03 -16.47 -21.26
CA PRO A 604 45.87 -15.70 -20.33
C PRO A 604 47.04 -14.94 -20.97
N ASP A 605 47.45 -15.27 -22.19
CA ASP A 605 48.53 -14.59 -22.92
C ASP A 605 48.08 -13.91 -24.24
N GLY A 606 46.76 -13.86 -24.47
CA GLY A 606 46.14 -13.22 -25.61
C GLY A 606 46.57 -13.75 -26.98
N SER A 607 46.17 -13.05 -28.04
CA SER A 607 46.38 -13.48 -29.44
C SER A 607 47.85 -13.59 -29.89
N THR A 608 48.77 -12.97 -29.16
CA THR A 608 50.22 -13.02 -29.43
C THR A 608 50.94 -14.12 -28.68
N GLY A 609 50.25 -14.74 -27.73
CA GLY A 609 50.72 -15.80 -26.86
C GLY A 609 50.89 -17.15 -27.55
N SER A 610 51.50 -18.09 -26.84
CA SER A 610 51.57 -19.50 -27.26
C SER A 610 50.55 -20.38 -26.53
N GLY A 611 49.83 -19.79 -25.57
CA GLY A 611 48.69 -20.38 -24.89
C GLY A 611 47.56 -20.69 -25.85
N SER A 612 46.54 -21.35 -25.31
CA SER A 612 45.31 -21.66 -26.04
C SER A 612 44.14 -21.19 -25.19
N PRO A 613 43.13 -20.54 -25.81
CA PRO A 613 41.97 -20.06 -25.08
C PRO A 613 41.27 -21.21 -24.36
N ARG A 614 40.96 -21.00 -23.09
CA ARG A 614 40.27 -21.97 -22.24
C ARG A 614 38.81 -21.58 -22.09
N SER A 615 37.93 -22.57 -22.07
CA SER A 615 36.53 -22.37 -21.66
C SER A 615 36.47 -21.73 -20.28
N PHE A 616 35.70 -20.65 -20.17
CA PHE A 616 35.53 -19.92 -18.91
C PHE A 616 34.08 -20.06 -18.43
N ILE A 617 33.13 -19.41 -19.11
CA ILE A 617 31.70 -19.42 -18.73
C ILE A 617 30.82 -19.79 -19.92
N LEU A 618 29.64 -20.35 -19.63
CA LEU A 618 28.61 -20.63 -20.63
C LEU A 618 27.41 -19.70 -20.40
N VAL A 619 27.12 -18.82 -21.35
CA VAL A 619 25.95 -17.95 -21.35
C VAL A 619 24.84 -18.63 -22.16
N GLN A 620 23.71 -18.93 -21.52
CA GLN A 620 22.57 -19.56 -22.18
C GLN A 620 21.74 -18.55 -22.97
N GLY A 621 21.09 -18.99 -24.05
CA GLY A 621 20.14 -18.16 -24.81
C GLY A 621 20.74 -17.04 -25.66
N VAL A 622 21.99 -16.64 -25.41
CA VAL A 622 22.65 -15.54 -26.13
C VAL A 622 23.63 -16.07 -27.18
N SER A 623 23.48 -15.62 -28.43
CA SER A 623 24.41 -15.95 -29.53
C SER A 623 25.72 -15.17 -29.44
N SER A 624 26.82 -15.72 -29.96
CA SER A 624 28.13 -15.08 -29.80
C SER A 624 28.24 -13.72 -30.50
N ASN A 625 27.44 -13.49 -31.56
CA ASN A 625 27.38 -12.20 -32.23
C ASN A 625 26.75 -11.10 -31.36
N LEU A 626 25.79 -11.45 -30.51
CA LEU A 626 25.15 -10.51 -29.59
C LEU A 626 26.03 -10.29 -28.35
N LEU A 627 26.63 -11.37 -27.84
CA LEU A 627 27.47 -11.29 -26.66
C LEU A 627 28.81 -10.58 -26.95
N ASN A 628 29.39 -10.73 -28.14
CA ASN A 628 30.67 -10.11 -28.54
C ASN A 628 30.54 -8.60 -28.83
N ASN A 629 30.22 -7.84 -27.78
CA ASN A 629 30.15 -6.40 -27.75
C ASN A 629 30.75 -5.92 -26.41
N SER A 630 31.62 -4.92 -26.43
CA SER A 630 32.25 -4.39 -25.21
C SER A 630 31.25 -3.84 -24.21
N GLU A 631 30.08 -3.38 -24.67
CA GLU A 631 29.01 -2.89 -23.78
C GLU A 631 28.45 -3.98 -22.86
N ASN A 632 28.64 -5.27 -23.14
CA ASN A 632 28.18 -6.37 -22.27
C ASN A 632 29.19 -6.74 -21.17
N PHE A 633 30.30 -6.00 -21.04
CA PHE A 633 31.40 -6.38 -20.15
C PHE A 633 31.92 -5.21 -19.34
N ILE A 634 32.48 -5.55 -18.18
CA ILE A 634 33.38 -4.69 -17.41
C ILE A 634 34.78 -5.33 -17.51
N PHE A 635 35.78 -4.54 -17.90
CA PHE A 635 37.15 -4.99 -18.19
C PHE A 635 38.21 -4.28 -17.36
#